data_AF-A0A8C1HF13-F1
#
_entry.id   AF-A0A8C1HF13-F1
#
_cell.length_a   1.000
_cell.length_b   1.000
_cell.length_c   1.000
_cell.angle_alpha   90.00
_cell.angle_beta   90.00
_cell.angle_gamma   90.00
#
_symmetry.space_group_name_H-M   'P 1'
#
loop_
_entity.id
_entity.type
_entity.pdbx_description
1 polymer ?
#
loop_
_entity_poly.entity_id
_entity_poly.type
_entity_poly.pdbx_seq_one_letter_code
_entity_poly.pdbx_strand_id
1 'polypeptide(L)'
;TNPRLCLTAPIEFGVGHVVDGTSLVSAVCTAQGFVFNYSTHTSLLSADISALLLLTGDPAFNYQEHELNERLKRLYPAVNEEETPLPRSWSPKDKYSYIGLSQNNLRVHYKGHGKNHKDAASVRATHPIPAACGIYYFEVKIVSKGRDGYMGIGLSAQGVNMNRLPGWDKHSYGYHGDDGHSFCSSGTGQPYGPTFTTGDVIGCCVNLINNTCFYTKNGHSLGVAFTDLPPNLYPTVGLQTPGEIVDANFGQQPFVFDIEDYMSEWRAKIHSMIARFPIGERLGDWQSVLQNMVSSYLVHHGYCATAMAFSRATETMIQEDQTSIKNRQRIQKLVLAGRVGEAIDATQQLYPGLLEHNPNLLFMLKCRQFVEMVNGTDSEVRCFSVHSPKSQDSYPGSPNLSPRHGATNAHVHNTGNTDTLHTNIFEYAMHASKAKHIKLNLFTNVVYLHSPETSSAVDCVFWCVDSDSEMEIEAEHYSNGVTESSTRIMNGTYKHQEILQADDNSVDDSCSSRQLCGGNQAATERMIQFGRELQALSEQLCRQYGKNATHKKMLQDAFSLLAYSDPWNCPVGQQLDPMQREAICSALNSAILESQNLPKQPPLMLALGQATECVQLMARVRSGSCSFARVDNFLH
;
A
#
# COMPACT_ATOMS: atom_id res chain seq x y z
N THR A 1 -62.69 -34.37 18.10
CA THR A 1 -62.60 -34.97 16.74
C THR A 1 -62.71 -33.86 15.71
N ASN A 2 -62.01 -33.99 14.59
CA ASN A 2 -61.92 -32.99 13.51
C ASN A 2 -63.14 -33.06 12.55
N PRO A 3 -63.32 -32.13 11.59
CA PRO A 3 -62.63 -30.85 11.37
C PRO A 3 -63.60 -29.65 11.16
N ARG A 4 -63.07 -28.46 10.83
CA ARG A 4 -63.84 -27.31 10.30
C ARG A 4 -63.12 -26.66 9.11
N LEU A 5 -63.88 -26.51 8.01
CA LEU A 5 -63.77 -25.50 6.93
C LEU A 5 -62.44 -25.36 6.15
N CYS A 6 -62.57 -24.92 4.89
CA CYS A 6 -61.49 -24.82 3.91
C CYS A 6 -61.79 -23.65 2.94
N LEU A 7 -60.83 -23.33 2.06
CA LEU A 7 -60.80 -22.27 1.03
C LEU A 7 -60.49 -20.83 1.50
N THR A 8 -59.24 -20.44 1.26
CA THR A 8 -58.88 -19.24 0.46
C THR A 8 -57.51 -19.48 -0.18
N ALA A 9 -57.20 -18.77 -1.29
CA ALA A 9 -56.09 -19.12 -2.19
C ALA A 9 -54.71 -18.54 -1.76
N PRO A 10 -53.59 -19.15 -2.22
CA PRO A 10 -52.27 -18.53 -2.14
C PRO A 10 -52.09 -17.43 -3.20
N ILE A 11 -51.23 -16.45 -2.92
CA ILE A 11 -50.76 -15.43 -3.86
C ILE A 11 -49.31 -15.77 -4.23
N GLU A 12 -48.98 -15.68 -5.52
CA GLU A 12 -47.62 -15.89 -6.01
C GLU A 12 -46.72 -14.70 -5.65
N PHE A 13 -45.52 -14.99 -5.14
CA PHE A 13 -44.39 -14.04 -5.12
C PHE A 13 -43.27 -14.63 -5.98
N GLY A 14 -43.01 -13.99 -7.12
CA GLY A 14 -41.95 -14.41 -8.04
C GLY A 14 -40.56 -14.17 -7.42
N VAL A 15 -39.80 -15.24 -7.21
CA VAL A 15 -38.40 -15.15 -6.81
C VAL A 15 -37.56 -14.78 -8.04
N GLY A 16 -36.99 -13.58 -8.04
CA GLY A 16 -36.03 -13.17 -9.07
C GLY A 16 -34.77 -14.02 -9.00
N HIS A 17 -34.48 -14.78 -10.04
CA HIS A 17 -33.23 -15.53 -10.15
C HIS A 17 -32.03 -14.58 -10.28
N VAL A 18 -31.25 -14.44 -9.21
CA VAL A 18 -29.87 -13.94 -9.32
C VAL A 18 -29.07 -15.02 -10.05
N VAL A 19 -28.65 -14.72 -11.27
CA VAL A 19 -27.85 -15.66 -12.08
C VAL A 19 -26.38 -15.57 -11.68
N ASP A 20 -25.77 -16.72 -11.44
CA ASP A 20 -24.37 -16.83 -11.02
C ASP A 20 -23.43 -16.28 -12.09
N GLY A 21 -22.64 -15.26 -11.74
CA GLY A 21 -21.71 -14.59 -12.66
C GLY A 21 -20.65 -15.53 -13.26
N THR A 22 -20.30 -16.62 -12.57
CA THR A 22 -19.37 -17.63 -13.11
C THR A 22 -19.99 -18.43 -14.26
N SER A 23 -21.31 -18.66 -14.22
CA SER A 23 -22.07 -19.29 -15.30
C SER A 23 -22.16 -18.37 -16.52
N LEU A 24 -22.39 -17.06 -16.30
CA LEU A 24 -22.47 -16.07 -17.38
C LEU A 24 -21.16 -15.96 -18.16
N VAL A 25 -20.01 -15.88 -17.46
CA VAL A 25 -18.68 -15.86 -18.09
C VAL A 25 -18.46 -17.12 -18.95
N SER A 26 -18.82 -18.30 -18.44
CA SER A 26 -18.70 -19.55 -19.20
C SER A 26 -19.58 -19.57 -20.46
N ALA A 27 -20.82 -19.08 -20.37
CA ALA A 27 -21.75 -19.02 -21.49
C ALA A 27 -21.32 -18.02 -22.57
N VAL A 28 -20.93 -16.80 -22.19
CA VAL A 28 -20.50 -15.74 -23.12
C VAL A 28 -19.19 -16.10 -23.82
N CYS A 29 -18.19 -16.62 -23.07
CA CYS A 29 -16.94 -17.09 -23.68
C CYS A 29 -17.18 -18.24 -24.66
N THR A 30 -18.10 -19.17 -24.37
CA THR A 30 -18.46 -20.26 -25.29
C THR A 30 -19.14 -19.72 -26.55
N ALA A 31 -20.05 -18.74 -26.42
CA ALA A 31 -20.70 -18.09 -27.56
C ALA A 31 -19.72 -17.30 -28.45
N GLN A 32 -18.63 -16.77 -27.89
CA GLN A 32 -17.53 -16.13 -28.62
C GLN A 32 -16.41 -17.12 -29.04
N GLY A 33 -16.65 -18.43 -28.88
CA GLY A 33 -15.75 -19.48 -29.37
C GLY A 33 -14.47 -19.68 -28.58
N PHE A 34 -14.46 -19.42 -27.27
CA PHE A 34 -13.41 -19.82 -26.34
C PHE A 34 -13.86 -21.05 -25.54
N VAL A 35 -13.12 -22.16 -25.66
CA VAL A 35 -13.41 -23.43 -24.97
C VAL A 35 -12.45 -23.61 -23.81
N PHE A 36 -12.96 -23.58 -22.58
CA PHE A 36 -12.17 -23.86 -21.37
C PHE A 36 -12.51 -25.22 -20.78
N ASN A 37 -11.54 -26.14 -20.74
CA ASN A 37 -11.67 -27.41 -20.03
C ASN A 37 -11.44 -27.20 -18.52
N TYR A 38 -12.52 -27.19 -17.74
CA TYR A 38 -12.47 -27.18 -16.28
C TYR A 38 -12.70 -28.57 -15.69
N SER A 39 -11.76 -29.02 -14.85
CA SER A 39 -11.96 -30.18 -13.96
C SER A 39 -12.53 -29.69 -12.63
N THR A 40 -13.62 -30.30 -12.18
CA THR A 40 -14.39 -29.86 -11.00
C THR A 40 -13.76 -30.35 -9.69
N HIS A 41 -13.31 -29.41 -8.84
CA HIS A 41 -12.99 -29.68 -7.44
C HIS A 41 -13.88 -28.83 -6.53
N THR A 42 -15.02 -29.40 -6.13
CA THR A 42 -16.05 -28.74 -5.31
C THR A 42 -15.72 -28.83 -3.81
N SER A 43 -14.78 -28.00 -3.35
CA SER A 43 -14.43 -27.93 -1.92
C SER A 43 -13.77 -26.59 -1.55
N LEU A 44 -14.55 -25.50 -1.43
CA LEU A 44 -14.14 -24.23 -0.80
C LEU A 44 -15.30 -23.24 -0.52
N LEU A 45 -16.40 -23.30 -1.28
CA LEU A 45 -17.51 -22.33 -1.26
C LEU A 45 -18.43 -22.32 -0.01
N SER A 46 -18.07 -22.98 1.09
CA SER A 46 -18.84 -22.92 2.34
C SER A 46 -18.46 -21.74 3.24
N ALA A 47 -17.43 -20.96 2.90
CA ALA A 47 -17.03 -19.77 3.64
C ALA A 47 -17.95 -18.57 3.31
N ASP A 48 -18.05 -18.20 2.03
CA ASP A 48 -18.55 -16.88 1.62
C ASP A 48 -20.06 -16.70 1.77
N ILE A 49 -20.84 -17.79 1.77
CA ILE A 49 -22.29 -17.74 2.06
C ILE A 49 -22.55 -17.31 3.52
N SER A 50 -21.61 -17.58 4.45
CA SER A 50 -21.72 -17.08 5.82
C SER A 50 -21.54 -15.55 5.91
N ALA A 51 -20.76 -14.96 5.01
CA ALA A 51 -20.60 -13.50 4.96
C ALA A 51 -21.88 -12.80 4.46
N LEU A 52 -22.55 -13.37 3.45
CA LEU A 52 -23.73 -12.75 2.83
C LEU A 52 -25.00 -12.82 3.73
N LEU A 53 -25.09 -13.80 4.63
CA LEU A 53 -26.20 -13.94 5.59
C LEU A 53 -26.09 -13.02 6.83
N LEU A 54 -24.92 -12.42 7.09
CA LEU A 54 -24.69 -11.57 8.26
C LEU A 54 -25.24 -10.13 8.12
N LEU A 55 -25.68 -9.72 6.92
CA LEU A 55 -26.34 -8.42 6.68
C LEU A 55 -27.81 -8.38 7.14
N THR A 56 -28.10 -9.01 8.28
CA THR A 56 -29.38 -8.95 9.01
C THR A 56 -29.22 -8.41 10.44
N GLY A 57 -28.08 -7.78 10.73
CA GLY A 57 -27.84 -7.08 12.00
C GLY A 57 -28.63 -5.77 12.15
N ASP A 58 -28.91 -5.40 13.39
CA ASP A 58 -29.54 -4.13 13.75
C ASP A 58 -28.65 -2.94 13.29
N PRO A 59 -29.17 -1.96 12.53
CA PRO A 59 -28.38 -0.82 12.05
C PRO A 59 -27.74 0.00 13.19
N ALA A 60 -28.32 0.02 14.40
CA ALA A 60 -27.72 0.68 15.55
C ALA A 60 -26.47 -0.05 16.07
N PHE A 61 -26.43 -1.38 15.97
CA PHE A 61 -25.26 -2.19 16.35
C PHE A 61 -24.10 -1.95 15.39
N ASN A 62 -24.39 -1.97 14.08
CA ASN A 62 -23.41 -1.77 13.02
C ASN A 62 -22.74 -0.38 13.09
N TYR A 63 -23.50 0.65 13.48
CA TYR A 63 -22.96 1.99 13.74
C TYR A 63 -21.96 2.03 14.91
N GLN A 64 -22.28 1.38 16.05
CA GLN A 64 -21.40 1.36 17.22
C GLN A 64 -20.08 0.60 16.94
N GLU A 65 -20.15 -0.49 16.19
CA GLU A 65 -18.94 -1.24 15.78
C GLU A 65 -18.08 -0.43 14.79
N HIS A 66 -18.69 0.30 13.86
CA HIS A 66 -17.98 1.23 12.98
C HIS A 66 -17.30 2.37 13.77
N GLU A 67 -17.99 3.00 14.71
CA GLU A 67 -17.42 4.08 15.54
C GLU A 67 -16.24 3.59 16.40
N LEU A 68 -16.35 2.39 16.99
CA LEU A 68 -15.25 1.72 17.68
C LEU A 68 -14.06 1.49 16.75
N ASN A 69 -14.30 0.95 15.54
CA ASN A 69 -13.23 0.65 14.57
C ASN A 69 -12.47 1.92 14.15
N GLU A 70 -13.16 3.01 13.83
CA GLU A 70 -12.49 4.26 13.45
C GLU A 70 -11.75 4.91 14.63
N ARG A 71 -12.29 4.85 15.86
CA ARG A 71 -11.58 5.34 17.05
C ARG A 71 -10.31 4.54 17.35
N LEU A 72 -10.37 3.20 17.25
CA LEU A 72 -9.19 2.35 17.44
C LEU A 72 -8.12 2.56 16.37
N LYS A 73 -8.52 2.72 15.09
CA LYS A 73 -7.59 3.10 14.01
C LYS A 73 -6.92 4.45 14.26
N ARG A 74 -7.67 5.45 14.79
CA ARG A 74 -7.13 6.79 15.08
C ARG A 74 -6.11 6.78 16.23
N LEU A 75 -6.40 6.03 17.29
CA LEU A 75 -5.54 5.94 18.48
C LEU A 75 -4.33 5.03 18.25
N TYR A 76 -4.50 3.92 17.54
CA TYR A 76 -3.50 2.86 17.42
C TYR A 76 -3.13 2.52 15.96
N PRO A 77 -2.79 3.51 15.10
CA PRO A 77 -2.65 3.35 13.64
C PRO A 77 -1.47 2.48 13.17
N ALA A 78 -0.66 1.96 14.09
CA ALA A 78 0.44 1.03 13.82
C ALA A 78 0.12 -0.43 14.24
N VAL A 79 -1.06 -0.69 14.83
CA VAL A 79 -1.49 -2.04 15.22
C VAL A 79 -2.11 -2.75 14.02
N ASN A 80 -1.49 -3.85 13.59
CA ASN A 80 -2.16 -4.83 12.75
C ASN A 80 -3.05 -5.73 13.64
N GLU A 81 -4.37 -5.57 13.57
CA GLU A 81 -5.30 -6.41 14.35
C GLU A 81 -5.41 -7.86 13.84
N GLU A 82 -4.90 -8.19 12.64
CA GLU A 82 -4.79 -9.58 12.17
C GLU A 82 -3.63 -10.33 12.85
N GLU A 83 -2.48 -9.66 13.06
CA GLU A 83 -1.35 -10.22 13.82
C GLU A 83 -1.56 -10.09 15.35
N THR A 84 -2.13 -8.98 15.81
CA THR A 84 -2.28 -8.62 17.23
C THR A 84 -3.60 -7.87 17.49
N PRO A 85 -4.74 -8.58 17.63
CA PRO A 85 -6.05 -7.95 17.81
C PRO A 85 -6.15 -7.20 19.14
N LEU A 86 -6.87 -6.07 19.15
CA LEU A 86 -7.00 -5.23 20.34
C LEU A 86 -7.96 -5.85 21.39
N PRO A 87 -7.75 -5.57 22.70
CA PRO A 87 -8.74 -5.87 23.73
C PRO A 87 -9.99 -5.00 23.53
N ARG A 88 -11.08 -5.62 23.08
CA ARG A 88 -12.35 -4.93 22.76
C ARG A 88 -13.48 -5.19 23.78
N SER A 89 -13.37 -6.24 24.62
CA SER A 89 -14.31 -6.53 25.70
C SER A 89 -13.68 -7.40 26.80
N TRP A 90 -14.41 -7.64 27.90
CA TRP A 90 -14.01 -8.58 28.95
C TRP A 90 -14.15 -10.05 28.48
N SER A 91 -13.19 -10.89 28.86
CA SER A 91 -13.19 -12.30 28.44
C SER A 91 -14.27 -13.10 29.19
N PRO A 92 -15.24 -13.73 28.49
CA PRO A 92 -16.20 -14.61 29.14
C PRO A 92 -15.56 -15.91 29.64
N LYS A 93 -14.35 -16.26 29.15
CA LYS A 93 -13.57 -17.44 29.52
C LYS A 93 -12.52 -17.14 30.59
N ASP A 94 -11.76 -16.05 30.45
CA ASP A 94 -10.61 -15.75 31.31
C ASP A 94 -10.99 -14.81 32.47
N LYS A 95 -11.76 -15.39 33.40
CA LYS A 95 -12.33 -14.72 34.56
C LYS A 95 -12.63 -15.70 35.68
N TYR A 96 -12.76 -15.21 36.91
CA TYR A 96 -13.22 -16.05 38.01
C TYR A 96 -14.74 -16.35 37.96
N SER A 97 -15.19 -17.35 38.71
CA SER A 97 -16.57 -17.83 38.73
C SER A 97 -17.55 -16.78 39.29
N TYR A 98 -17.11 -16.00 40.28
CA TYR A 98 -17.88 -14.91 40.93
C TYR A 98 -18.00 -13.63 40.09
N ILE A 99 -17.37 -13.54 38.91
CA ILE A 99 -17.65 -12.49 37.94
C ILE A 99 -18.81 -12.91 37.03
N GLY A 100 -19.83 -12.05 36.93
CA GLY A 100 -20.78 -12.05 35.83
C GLY A 100 -20.47 -10.93 34.83
N LEU A 101 -20.81 -11.15 33.56
CA LEU A 101 -20.66 -10.18 32.47
C LEU A 101 -22.02 -9.88 31.85
N SER A 102 -22.17 -8.69 31.28
CA SER A 102 -23.38 -8.20 30.60
C SER A 102 -23.00 -7.04 29.66
N GLN A 103 -23.97 -6.47 28.92
CA GLN A 103 -23.75 -5.34 28.00
C GLN A 103 -22.59 -5.61 27.02
N ASN A 104 -22.76 -6.61 26.14
CA ASN A 104 -21.73 -7.05 25.17
C ASN A 104 -20.35 -7.35 25.80
N ASN A 105 -20.35 -7.89 27.02
CA ASN A 105 -19.17 -8.13 27.85
C ASN A 105 -18.36 -6.87 28.21
N LEU A 106 -18.99 -5.69 28.29
CA LEU A 106 -18.39 -4.45 28.80
C LEU A 106 -18.73 -4.19 30.27
N ARG A 107 -19.91 -4.63 30.74
CA ARG A 107 -20.35 -4.51 32.14
C ARG A 107 -19.97 -5.74 32.97
N VAL A 108 -19.17 -5.52 34.00
CA VAL A 108 -18.75 -6.51 35.00
C VAL A 108 -19.59 -6.33 36.26
N HIS A 109 -20.07 -7.42 36.84
CA HIS A 109 -20.77 -7.39 38.13
C HIS A 109 -20.33 -8.54 39.05
N TYR A 110 -20.20 -8.23 40.34
CA TYR A 110 -19.84 -9.23 41.36
C TYR A 110 -21.06 -10.04 41.81
N LYS A 111 -20.94 -11.37 41.78
CA LYS A 111 -21.98 -12.33 42.18
C LYS A 111 -21.47 -13.43 43.13
N GLY A 112 -20.35 -13.19 43.80
CA GLY A 112 -19.84 -14.05 44.87
C GLY A 112 -20.44 -13.73 46.24
N HIS A 113 -19.88 -14.30 47.30
CA HIS A 113 -20.36 -14.07 48.68
C HIS A 113 -19.77 -12.82 49.34
N GLY A 114 -18.57 -12.39 48.95
CA GLY A 114 -17.89 -11.21 49.49
C GLY A 114 -17.86 -11.13 51.02
N LYS A 115 -17.43 -12.20 51.69
CA LYS A 115 -17.26 -12.26 53.16
C LYS A 115 -15.87 -11.81 53.58
N ASN A 116 -14.85 -12.07 52.77
CA ASN A 116 -13.45 -11.71 53.04
C ASN A 116 -12.61 -11.69 51.75
N HIS A 117 -11.33 -11.32 51.87
CA HIS A 117 -10.38 -11.18 50.76
C HIS A 117 -10.13 -12.46 49.91
N LYS A 118 -10.59 -13.64 50.36
CA LYS A 118 -10.54 -14.89 49.58
C LYS A 118 -11.69 -15.01 48.58
N ASP A 119 -12.72 -14.17 48.69
CA ASP A 119 -13.85 -14.13 47.76
C ASP A 119 -13.63 -13.11 46.62
N ALA A 120 -12.43 -12.52 46.53
CA ALA A 120 -12.01 -11.59 45.47
C ALA A 120 -12.02 -12.26 44.09
N ALA A 121 -12.49 -11.56 43.06
CA ALA A 121 -12.72 -12.12 41.74
C ALA A 121 -12.37 -11.12 40.62
N SER A 122 -11.55 -11.54 39.68
CA SER A 122 -11.10 -10.74 38.52
C SER A 122 -11.52 -11.29 37.17
N VAL A 123 -11.43 -10.43 36.15
CA VAL A 123 -11.58 -10.74 34.72
C VAL A 123 -10.53 -9.99 33.91
N ARG A 124 -9.89 -10.69 32.96
CA ARG A 124 -9.02 -10.08 31.92
C ARG A 124 -9.84 -9.72 30.68
N ALA A 125 -9.35 -8.77 29.89
CA ALA A 125 -9.89 -8.52 28.54
C ALA A 125 -9.68 -9.74 27.61
N THR A 126 -10.27 -9.72 26.41
CA THR A 126 -10.09 -10.80 25.42
C THR A 126 -8.65 -11.00 24.98
N HIS A 127 -7.85 -9.92 24.90
CA HIS A 127 -6.51 -9.90 24.31
C HIS A 127 -5.52 -9.11 25.20
N PRO A 128 -4.21 -9.39 25.10
CA PRO A 128 -3.18 -8.53 25.69
C PRO A 128 -3.08 -7.21 24.90
N ILE A 129 -2.50 -6.19 25.51
CA ILE A 129 -2.20 -4.91 24.83
C ILE A 129 -1.08 -5.15 23.78
N PRO A 130 -1.30 -4.86 22.48
CA PRO A 130 -0.26 -4.93 21.46
C PRO A 130 0.83 -3.87 21.69
N ALA A 131 2.10 -4.25 21.60
CA ALA A 131 3.23 -3.31 21.74
C ALA A 131 3.18 -2.16 20.72
N ALA A 132 2.63 -2.41 19.53
CA ALA A 132 2.46 -1.44 18.45
C ALA A 132 1.45 -0.32 18.76
N CYS A 133 0.72 -0.37 19.89
CA CYS A 133 -0.05 0.80 20.36
C CYS A 133 0.89 1.97 20.72
N GLY A 134 2.10 1.68 21.25
CA GLY A 134 3.02 2.66 21.83
C GLY A 134 2.54 3.24 23.16
N ILE A 135 1.36 3.84 23.15
CA ILE A 135 0.57 4.20 24.33
C ILE A 135 -0.78 3.51 24.17
N TYR A 136 -1.30 2.90 25.22
CA TYR A 136 -2.62 2.27 25.25
C TYR A 136 -3.45 2.80 26.42
N TYR A 137 -4.74 3.01 26.21
CA TYR A 137 -5.64 3.57 27.21
C TYR A 137 -7.01 2.87 27.22
N PHE A 138 -7.56 2.70 28.42
CA PHE A 138 -8.95 2.29 28.64
C PHE A 138 -9.50 2.95 29.90
N GLU A 139 -10.83 3.09 29.97
CA GLU A 139 -11.54 3.66 31.12
C GLU A 139 -12.51 2.66 31.73
N VAL A 140 -12.72 2.80 33.04
CA VAL A 140 -13.66 2.01 33.83
C VAL A 140 -14.56 2.94 34.63
N LYS A 141 -15.86 2.93 34.32
CA LYS A 141 -16.91 3.66 35.05
C LYS A 141 -17.36 2.82 36.25
N ILE A 142 -17.34 3.40 37.44
CA ILE A 142 -17.96 2.78 38.62
C ILE A 142 -19.47 3.01 38.56
N VAL A 143 -20.23 1.97 38.16
CA VAL A 143 -21.70 2.01 38.09
C VAL A 143 -22.30 1.87 39.49
N SER A 144 -21.67 1.05 40.33
CA SER A 144 -22.02 0.88 41.75
C SER A 144 -20.81 0.35 42.51
N LYS A 145 -20.46 1.00 43.63
CA LYS A 145 -19.44 0.50 44.57
C LYS A 145 -19.91 -0.66 45.45
N GLY A 146 -21.16 -1.11 45.28
CA GLY A 146 -21.76 -2.17 46.09
C GLY A 146 -21.76 -1.84 47.58
N ARG A 147 -21.47 -2.86 48.41
CA ARG A 147 -21.42 -2.72 49.87
C ARG A 147 -20.20 -1.88 50.29
N ASP A 148 -19.00 -2.39 50.05
CA ASP A 148 -17.78 -1.79 50.61
C ASP A 148 -17.05 -0.94 49.56
N GLY A 149 -16.83 -1.48 48.36
CA GLY A 149 -16.11 -0.80 47.27
C GLY A 149 -14.70 -1.36 47.02
N TYR A 150 -14.47 -2.65 47.34
CA TYR A 150 -13.19 -3.35 47.20
C TYR A 150 -12.92 -3.71 45.73
N MET A 151 -12.73 -2.68 44.92
CA MET A 151 -12.63 -2.73 43.46
C MET A 151 -11.21 -2.35 43.02
N GLY A 152 -10.51 -3.27 42.37
CA GLY A 152 -9.17 -3.05 41.83
C GLY A 152 -9.18 -2.95 40.31
N ILE A 153 -8.54 -1.92 39.74
CA ILE A 153 -8.47 -1.66 38.30
C ILE A 153 -7.01 -1.65 37.87
N GLY A 154 -6.65 -2.33 36.78
CA GLY A 154 -5.28 -2.31 36.28
C GLY A 154 -4.97 -3.37 35.22
N LEU A 155 -3.90 -4.11 35.44
CA LEU A 155 -3.26 -4.97 34.44
C LEU A 155 -2.86 -6.32 35.04
N SER A 156 -2.88 -7.39 34.24
CA SER A 156 -2.24 -8.65 34.62
C SER A 156 -1.74 -9.45 33.43
N ALA A 157 -0.67 -10.22 33.62
CA ALA A 157 -0.20 -11.17 32.62
C ALA A 157 -1.18 -12.35 32.45
N GLN A 158 -1.05 -13.08 31.34
CA GLN A 158 -1.81 -14.29 31.08
C GLN A 158 -1.59 -15.33 32.19
N GLY A 159 -2.64 -16.03 32.60
CA GLY A 159 -2.55 -17.12 33.59
C GLY A 159 -2.37 -16.68 35.05
N VAL A 160 -2.22 -15.37 35.34
CA VAL A 160 -2.29 -14.85 36.72
C VAL A 160 -3.65 -15.24 37.34
N ASN A 161 -3.63 -15.63 38.61
CA ASN A 161 -4.79 -16.11 39.36
C ASN A 161 -5.90 -15.05 39.42
N MET A 162 -7.11 -15.43 38.99
CA MET A 162 -8.27 -14.54 38.98
C MET A 162 -9.09 -14.55 40.29
N ASN A 163 -8.80 -15.42 41.27
CA ASN A 163 -9.41 -15.35 42.62
C ASN A 163 -8.67 -14.35 43.53
N ARG A 164 -8.41 -13.15 42.99
CA ARG A 164 -7.59 -12.07 43.55
C ARG A 164 -8.05 -10.74 42.94
N LEU A 165 -7.74 -9.62 43.58
CA LEU A 165 -7.80 -8.30 42.94
C LEU A 165 -6.49 -8.02 42.15
N PRO A 166 -6.51 -7.15 41.12
CA PRO A 166 -5.31 -6.75 40.39
C PRO A 166 -4.22 -6.20 41.32
N GLY A 167 -2.96 -6.48 41.02
CA GLY A 167 -1.81 -6.05 41.84
C GLY A 167 -1.36 -7.02 42.91
N TRP A 168 -2.23 -7.88 43.44
CA TRP A 168 -1.92 -8.72 44.62
C TRP A 168 -0.97 -9.89 44.39
N ASP A 169 -0.84 -10.37 43.16
CA ASP A 169 0.00 -11.52 42.76
C ASP A 169 1.05 -11.09 41.74
N LYS A 170 2.13 -11.87 41.57
CA LYS A 170 3.22 -11.55 40.62
C LYS A 170 2.71 -11.37 39.19
N HIS A 171 3.26 -10.37 38.50
CA HIS A 171 2.85 -9.93 37.16
C HIS A 171 1.40 -9.44 37.10
N SER A 172 0.91 -8.92 38.22
CA SER A 172 -0.36 -8.20 38.37
C SER A 172 -0.08 -6.80 38.91
N TYR A 173 -0.89 -5.83 38.49
CA TYR A 173 -0.74 -4.41 38.80
C TYR A 173 -2.13 -3.79 38.98
N GLY A 174 -2.38 -3.01 40.02
CA GLY A 174 -3.72 -2.51 40.31
C GLY A 174 -3.79 -1.25 41.19
N TYR A 175 -4.83 -0.45 41.00
CA TYR A 175 -5.20 0.71 41.81
C TYR A 175 -6.59 0.45 42.40
N HIS A 176 -6.73 0.61 43.72
CA HIS A 176 -7.89 0.12 44.49
C HIS A 176 -8.75 1.27 45.02
N GLY A 177 -10.07 1.08 45.00
CA GLY A 177 -11.04 2.15 45.22
C GLY A 177 -11.29 2.54 46.66
N ASP A 178 -11.12 1.61 47.60
CA ASP A 178 -11.41 1.79 49.03
C ASP A 178 -10.29 2.48 49.81
N ASP A 179 -9.02 2.26 49.42
CA ASP A 179 -7.83 2.84 50.07
C ASP A 179 -7.06 3.84 49.18
N GLY A 180 -7.32 3.88 47.87
CA GLY A 180 -6.59 4.72 46.90
C GLY A 180 -5.15 4.24 46.62
N HIS A 181 -4.77 3.05 47.08
CA HIS A 181 -3.39 2.55 46.98
C HIS A 181 -3.12 1.86 45.64
N SER A 182 -1.85 1.88 45.23
CA SER A 182 -1.33 1.08 44.12
C SER A 182 -0.69 -0.22 44.64
N PHE A 183 -0.95 -1.33 43.95
CA PHE A 183 -0.49 -2.66 44.29
C PHE A 183 0.35 -3.18 43.11
N CYS A 184 1.66 -3.31 43.32
CA CYS A 184 2.63 -3.70 42.29
C CYS A 184 3.17 -5.11 42.60
N SER A 185 2.57 -6.14 41.99
CA SER A 185 2.96 -7.56 42.17
C SER A 185 3.11 -8.02 43.64
N SER A 186 2.29 -7.45 44.52
CA SER A 186 2.38 -7.52 45.98
C SER A 186 1.01 -7.37 46.62
N GLY A 187 0.74 -8.16 47.67
CA GLY A 187 -0.46 -8.01 48.50
C GLY A 187 -0.45 -6.78 49.43
N THR A 188 0.66 -6.04 49.48
CA THR A 188 0.79 -4.79 50.25
C THR A 188 0.77 -3.61 49.29
N GLY A 189 -0.28 -2.78 49.37
CA GLY A 189 -0.42 -1.56 48.58
C GLY A 189 0.51 -0.44 49.07
N GLN A 190 0.69 0.59 48.25
CA GLN A 190 1.40 1.83 48.56
C GLN A 190 0.49 3.04 48.31
N PRO A 191 0.52 4.10 49.12
CA PRO A 191 -0.24 5.31 48.87
C PRO A 191 0.07 5.88 47.48
N TYR A 192 -0.98 6.17 46.69
CA TYR A 192 -0.83 6.58 45.29
C TYR A 192 -1.83 7.66 44.89
N GLY A 193 -3.12 7.36 44.94
CA GLY A 193 -4.20 8.23 44.49
C GLY A 193 -5.27 8.48 45.56
N PRO A 194 -6.31 9.26 45.23
CA PRO A 194 -7.52 9.32 46.04
C PRO A 194 -8.29 7.99 46.00
N THR A 195 -9.23 7.80 46.92
CA THR A 195 -10.24 6.74 46.82
C THR A 195 -11.19 6.99 45.63
N PHE A 196 -11.91 5.96 45.17
CA PHE A 196 -12.91 6.09 44.11
C PHE A 196 -14.16 5.25 44.34
N THR A 197 -15.30 5.73 43.85
CA THR A 197 -16.62 5.21 44.23
C THR A 197 -17.67 5.40 43.13
N THR A 198 -18.92 5.01 43.40
CA THR A 198 -20.07 5.13 42.49
C THR A 198 -20.12 6.50 41.80
N GLY A 199 -20.07 6.49 40.47
CA GLY A 199 -20.08 7.71 39.65
C GLY A 199 -18.69 8.14 39.13
N ASP A 200 -17.59 7.69 39.73
CA ASP A 200 -16.24 7.96 39.22
C ASP A 200 -15.94 7.21 37.90
N VAL A 201 -15.06 7.79 37.09
CA VAL A 201 -14.38 7.15 35.95
C VAL A 201 -12.89 7.07 36.27
N ILE A 202 -12.34 5.86 36.20
CA ILE A 202 -10.91 5.59 36.41
C ILE A 202 -10.33 5.07 35.10
N GLY A 203 -9.37 5.80 34.54
CA GLY A 203 -8.62 5.38 33.37
C GLY A 203 -7.27 4.79 33.74
N CYS A 204 -6.75 3.95 32.84
CA CYS A 204 -5.46 3.27 32.99
C CYS A 204 -4.68 3.42 31.69
N CYS A 205 -3.59 4.19 31.74
CA CYS A 205 -2.75 4.51 30.59
C CYS A 205 -1.41 3.79 30.69
N VAL A 206 -1.13 2.93 29.71
CA VAL A 206 0.09 2.12 29.62
C VAL A 206 0.97 2.67 28.52
N ASN A 207 2.19 3.11 28.86
CA ASN A 207 3.19 3.55 27.90
C ASN A 207 4.20 2.41 27.67
N LEU A 208 4.18 1.87 26.45
CA LEU A 208 4.95 0.73 25.97
C LEU A 208 6.29 1.17 25.33
N ILE A 209 6.56 2.49 25.29
CA ILE A 209 7.86 3.05 24.91
C ILE A 209 8.82 2.99 26.10
N ASN A 210 8.34 3.34 27.30
CA ASN A 210 9.14 3.41 28.53
C ASN A 210 8.69 2.42 29.62
N ASN A 211 7.75 1.51 29.31
CA ASN A 211 7.21 0.48 30.20
C ASN A 211 6.62 1.03 31.52
N THR A 212 5.91 2.16 31.46
CA THR A 212 5.25 2.78 32.62
C THR A 212 3.73 2.72 32.54
N CYS A 213 3.05 2.86 33.68
CA CYS A 213 1.59 3.05 33.74
C CYS A 213 1.23 4.17 34.72
N PHE A 214 0.28 5.01 34.32
CA PHE A 214 -0.40 5.97 35.20
C PHE A 214 -1.92 5.77 35.12
N TYR A 215 -2.61 6.15 36.19
CA TYR A 215 -4.07 6.19 36.20
C TYR A 215 -4.58 7.61 36.06
N THR A 216 -5.84 7.72 35.63
CA THR A 216 -6.60 8.96 35.63
C THR A 216 -7.82 8.81 36.52
N LYS A 217 -8.31 9.91 37.09
CA LYS A 217 -9.62 9.99 37.74
C LYS A 217 -10.41 11.15 37.15
N ASN A 218 -11.60 10.87 36.62
CA ASN A 218 -12.54 11.86 36.08
C ASN A 218 -11.89 12.86 35.09
N GLY A 219 -10.99 12.38 34.22
CA GLY A 219 -10.28 13.21 33.24
C GLY A 219 -8.96 13.85 33.71
N HIS A 220 -8.51 13.61 34.95
CA HIS A 220 -7.25 14.13 35.47
C HIS A 220 -6.22 13.01 35.73
N SER A 221 -4.97 13.18 35.29
CA SER A 221 -3.88 12.23 35.56
C SER A 221 -3.44 12.26 37.03
N LEU A 222 -3.14 11.08 37.58
CA LEU A 222 -2.68 10.87 38.96
C LEU A 222 -1.16 10.64 39.05
N GLY A 223 -0.43 10.74 37.94
CA GLY A 223 1.01 10.44 37.87
C GLY A 223 1.33 8.94 37.81
N VAL A 224 2.60 8.60 37.59
CA VAL A 224 3.04 7.21 37.35
C VAL A 224 2.84 6.34 38.60
N ALA A 225 2.10 5.24 38.44
CA ALA A 225 1.90 4.22 39.47
C ALA A 225 2.97 3.12 39.41
N PHE A 226 3.37 2.73 38.19
CA PHE A 226 4.24 1.59 37.95
C PHE A 226 5.28 1.90 36.86
N THR A 227 6.49 1.38 37.05
CA THR A 227 7.58 1.33 36.06
C THR A 227 7.91 -0.13 35.73
N ASP A 228 8.82 -0.34 34.77
CA ASP A 228 9.43 -1.65 34.47
C ASP A 228 8.41 -2.76 34.15
N LEU A 229 7.29 -2.37 33.53
CA LEU A 229 6.19 -3.29 33.22
C LEU A 229 6.59 -4.34 32.18
N PRO A 230 6.23 -5.62 32.39
CA PRO A 230 6.42 -6.65 31.39
C PRO A 230 5.49 -6.44 30.18
N PRO A 231 5.87 -6.92 28.98
CA PRO A 231 5.00 -6.88 27.81
C PRO A 231 3.83 -7.87 27.93
N ASN A 232 2.87 -7.77 27.01
CA ASN A 232 1.71 -8.66 26.89
C ASN A 232 0.78 -8.68 28.13
N LEU A 233 0.70 -7.56 28.85
CA LEU A 233 -0.29 -7.34 29.90
C LEU A 233 -1.69 -7.19 29.30
N TYR A 234 -2.69 -7.77 29.97
CA TYR A 234 -4.10 -7.60 29.67
C TYR A 234 -4.66 -6.50 30.59
N PRO A 235 -5.60 -5.66 30.12
CA PRO A 235 -6.50 -4.94 31.01
C PRO A 235 -7.21 -5.92 31.95
N THR A 236 -7.34 -5.56 33.22
CA THR A 236 -7.98 -6.38 34.26
C THR A 236 -8.78 -5.52 35.22
N VAL A 237 -9.98 -5.97 35.58
CA VAL A 237 -10.70 -5.46 36.77
C VAL A 237 -11.00 -6.61 37.72
N GLY A 238 -10.98 -6.30 39.02
CA GLY A 238 -11.41 -7.20 40.08
C GLY A 238 -12.38 -6.54 41.04
N LEU A 239 -13.33 -7.34 41.52
CA LEU A 239 -14.40 -6.97 42.45
C LEU A 239 -14.43 -8.01 43.58
N GLN A 240 -14.97 -7.64 44.75
CA GLN A 240 -14.96 -8.49 45.94
C GLN A 240 -16.25 -8.45 46.77
N THR A 241 -17.16 -7.47 46.60
CA THR A 241 -18.38 -7.37 47.45
C THR A 241 -19.70 -7.28 46.69
N PRO A 242 -20.82 -7.77 47.29
CA PRO A 242 -22.12 -7.77 46.64
C PRO A 242 -22.56 -6.37 46.20
N GLY A 243 -23.08 -6.30 44.96
CA GLY A 243 -23.56 -5.06 44.35
C GLY A 243 -22.48 -4.20 43.68
N GLU A 244 -21.21 -4.63 43.68
CA GLU A 244 -20.16 -3.96 42.89
C GLU A 244 -20.40 -4.20 41.38
N ILE A 245 -20.45 -3.12 40.61
CA ILE A 245 -20.70 -3.10 39.16
C ILE A 245 -19.83 -2.03 38.51
N VAL A 246 -19.11 -2.40 37.46
CA VAL A 246 -18.27 -1.48 36.66
C VAL A 246 -18.46 -1.71 35.16
N ASP A 247 -18.40 -0.64 34.37
CA ASP A 247 -18.45 -0.69 32.90
C ASP A 247 -17.10 -0.28 32.32
N ALA A 248 -16.60 -1.02 31.32
CA ALA A 248 -15.39 -0.65 30.60
C ALA A 248 -15.70 0.10 29.30
N ASN A 249 -14.88 1.11 29.02
CA ASN A 249 -14.71 1.72 27.70
C ASN A 249 -13.30 1.36 27.20
N PHE A 250 -13.24 0.53 26.16
CA PHE A 250 -12.01 0.18 25.42
C PHE A 250 -11.84 1.04 24.15
N GLY A 251 -12.63 2.10 23.99
CA GLY A 251 -12.74 2.91 22.76
C GLY A 251 -14.12 2.85 22.11
N GLN A 252 -15.12 2.18 22.72
CA GLN A 252 -16.50 2.20 22.23
C GLN A 252 -17.12 3.60 22.28
N GLN A 253 -16.67 4.43 23.22
CA GLN A 253 -17.15 5.79 23.44
C GLN A 253 -15.96 6.75 23.56
N PRO A 254 -16.17 8.08 23.42
CA PRO A 254 -15.17 9.07 23.80
C PRO A 254 -14.70 8.85 25.25
N PHE A 255 -13.41 9.07 25.50
CA PHE A 255 -12.83 9.03 26.84
C PHE A 255 -13.09 10.33 27.59
N VAL A 256 -13.04 10.28 28.93
CA VAL A 256 -13.12 11.47 29.79
C VAL A 256 -11.76 12.16 29.92
N PHE A 257 -10.66 11.41 29.82
CA PHE A 257 -9.30 11.95 29.66
C PHE A 257 -8.98 12.24 28.20
N ASP A 258 -8.33 13.37 27.92
CA ASP A 258 -7.76 13.66 26.59
C ASP A 258 -6.47 12.85 26.38
N ILE A 259 -6.66 11.60 25.94
CA ILE A 259 -5.57 10.71 25.57
C ILE A 259 -4.85 11.17 24.28
N GLU A 260 -5.51 11.96 23.42
CA GLU A 260 -4.97 12.32 22.11
C GLU A 260 -4.01 13.52 22.20
N ASP A 261 -4.25 14.47 23.10
CA ASP A 261 -3.25 15.48 23.49
C ASP A 261 -2.00 14.81 24.10
N TYR A 262 -2.19 13.91 25.07
CA TYR A 262 -1.09 13.17 25.70
C TYR A 262 -0.28 12.32 24.70
N MET A 263 -0.94 11.61 23.78
CA MET A 263 -0.27 10.91 22.68
C MET A 263 0.45 11.87 21.72
N SER A 264 -0.06 13.08 21.53
CA SER A 264 0.55 14.08 20.65
C SER A 264 1.80 14.73 21.25
N GLU A 265 1.82 14.94 22.57
CA GLU A 265 3.04 15.33 23.30
C GLU A 265 4.15 14.27 23.14
N TRP A 266 3.81 12.99 23.26
CA TRP A 266 4.76 11.88 23.02
C TRP A 266 5.19 11.75 21.56
N ARG A 267 4.27 11.94 20.60
CA ARG A 267 4.61 11.98 19.17
C ARG A 267 5.63 13.08 18.87
N ALA A 268 5.43 14.29 19.43
CA ALA A 268 6.37 15.40 19.30
C ALA A 268 7.74 15.10 19.93
N LYS A 269 7.77 14.46 21.10
CA LYS A 269 9.02 14.01 21.75
C LYS A 269 9.81 13.01 20.89
N ILE A 270 9.13 12.01 20.30
CA ILE A 270 9.76 11.01 19.43
C ILE A 270 10.23 11.64 18.11
N HIS A 271 9.39 12.45 17.45
CA HIS A 271 9.79 13.20 16.24
C HIS A 271 11.03 14.09 16.51
N SER A 272 11.06 14.81 17.64
CA SER A 272 12.21 15.64 18.02
C SER A 272 13.45 14.85 18.41
N MET A 273 13.32 13.58 18.82
CA MET A 273 14.46 12.69 19.07
C MET A 273 15.06 12.20 17.75
N ILE A 274 14.21 11.82 16.79
CA ILE A 274 14.62 11.40 15.43
C ILE A 274 15.31 12.56 14.71
N ALA A 275 14.69 13.74 14.68
CA ALA A 275 15.22 14.93 13.99
C ALA A 275 16.51 15.51 14.61
N ARG A 276 16.88 15.07 15.83
CA ARG A 276 18.13 15.45 16.51
C ARG A 276 19.11 14.28 16.66
N PHE A 277 18.82 13.13 16.04
CA PHE A 277 19.69 11.97 16.14
C PHE A 277 21.04 12.26 15.43
N PRO A 278 22.20 12.08 16.10
CA PRO A 278 23.48 12.50 15.55
C PRO A 278 23.91 11.59 14.39
N ILE A 279 23.84 12.11 13.17
CA ILE A 279 24.49 11.51 11.99
C ILE A 279 25.99 11.74 12.15
N GLY A 280 26.75 10.68 12.39
CA GLY A 280 28.16 10.77 12.77
C GLY A 280 29.06 11.32 11.65
N GLU A 281 29.90 12.30 11.99
CA GLU A 281 30.85 13.02 11.11
C GLU A 281 31.79 12.12 10.26
N ARG A 282 31.90 10.84 10.61
CA ARG A 282 32.69 9.84 9.86
C ARG A 282 32.04 9.44 8.53
N LEU A 283 30.76 9.77 8.32
CA LEU A 283 30.12 9.73 7.00
C LEU A 283 30.44 11.04 6.27
N GLY A 284 31.65 11.10 5.70
CA GLY A 284 32.04 12.16 4.78
C GLY A 284 30.99 12.30 3.68
N ASP A 285 30.47 13.52 3.54
CA ASP A 285 29.44 13.93 2.61
C ASP A 285 28.18 13.05 2.56
N TRP A 286 27.43 12.99 3.66
CA TRP A 286 26.00 12.61 3.60
C TRP A 286 25.24 13.42 2.52
N GLN A 287 25.66 14.67 2.28
CA GLN A 287 25.18 15.52 1.19
C GLN A 287 25.45 14.90 -0.19
N SER A 288 26.69 14.49 -0.48
CA SER A 288 27.04 13.79 -1.73
C SER A 288 26.33 12.44 -1.86
N VAL A 289 26.10 11.73 -0.75
CA VAL A 289 25.29 10.50 -0.77
C VAL A 289 23.85 10.80 -1.18
N LEU A 290 23.20 11.80 -0.57
CA LEU A 290 21.83 12.21 -0.94
C LEU A 290 21.75 12.72 -2.40
N GLN A 291 22.72 13.52 -2.84
CA GLN A 291 22.78 14.00 -4.22
C GLN A 291 22.93 12.85 -5.22
N ASN A 292 23.77 11.86 -4.92
CA ASN A 292 23.87 10.64 -5.75
C ASN A 292 22.59 9.79 -5.72
N MET A 293 21.89 9.70 -4.58
CA MET A 293 20.60 9.00 -4.47
C MET A 293 19.50 9.69 -5.31
N VAL A 294 19.43 11.02 -5.29
CA VAL A 294 18.49 11.83 -6.09
C VAL A 294 18.85 11.76 -7.58
N SER A 295 20.12 11.94 -7.94
CA SER A 295 20.60 11.85 -9.33
C SER A 295 20.30 10.46 -9.92
N SER A 296 20.61 9.38 -9.18
CA SER A 296 20.29 8.01 -9.57
C SER A 296 18.79 7.78 -9.76
N TYR A 297 17.93 8.35 -8.90
CA TYR A 297 16.47 8.30 -9.06
C TYR A 297 15.99 9.03 -10.32
N LEU A 298 16.48 10.25 -10.56
CA LEU A 298 16.13 11.05 -11.75
C LEU A 298 16.53 10.36 -13.06
N VAL A 299 17.73 9.77 -13.09
CA VAL A 299 18.22 8.97 -14.23
C VAL A 299 17.39 7.70 -14.41
N HIS A 300 17.16 6.92 -13.34
CA HIS A 300 16.39 5.67 -13.39
C HIS A 300 14.99 5.89 -13.97
N HIS A 301 14.26 6.90 -13.50
CA HIS A 301 12.90 7.21 -13.98
C HIS A 301 12.85 8.00 -15.30
N GLY A 302 13.99 8.31 -15.92
CA GLY A 302 14.03 8.97 -17.24
C GLY A 302 13.75 10.47 -17.23
N TYR A 303 13.85 11.14 -16.07
CA TYR A 303 13.63 12.58 -15.90
C TYR A 303 14.82 13.40 -16.41
N CYS A 304 15.23 13.18 -17.66
CA CYS A 304 16.59 13.50 -18.07
C CYS A 304 16.93 15.00 -18.10
N ALA A 305 15.99 15.88 -18.43
CA ALA A 305 16.22 17.33 -18.37
C ALA A 305 16.51 17.77 -16.92
N THR A 306 15.75 17.25 -15.95
CA THR A 306 15.94 17.46 -14.52
C THR A 306 17.25 16.86 -14.03
N ALA A 307 17.59 15.63 -14.46
CA ALA A 307 18.85 14.97 -14.11
C ALA A 307 20.07 15.79 -14.58
N MET A 308 20.04 16.28 -15.82
CA MET A 308 21.13 17.11 -16.39
C MET A 308 21.21 18.49 -15.75
N ALA A 309 20.10 19.09 -15.34
CA ALA A 309 20.09 20.34 -14.58
C ALA A 309 20.63 20.14 -13.16
N PHE A 310 20.21 19.09 -12.47
CA PHE A 310 20.68 18.71 -11.14
C PHE A 310 22.19 18.41 -11.15
N SER A 311 22.65 17.56 -12.08
CA SER A 311 24.06 17.19 -12.26
C SER A 311 24.98 18.41 -12.43
N ARG A 312 24.55 19.44 -13.17
CA ARG A 312 25.29 20.72 -13.27
C ARG A 312 25.29 21.54 -11.99
N ALA A 313 24.21 21.48 -11.21
CA ALA A 313 24.07 22.25 -9.96
C ALA A 313 24.72 21.58 -8.74
N THR A 314 25.01 20.28 -8.80
CA THR A 314 25.61 19.49 -7.70
C THR A 314 26.95 18.84 -8.07
N GLU A 315 27.50 19.13 -9.24
CA GLU A 315 28.74 18.56 -9.80
C GLU A 315 28.78 17.01 -9.87
N THR A 316 27.64 16.34 -9.66
CA THR A 316 27.54 14.88 -9.65
C THR A 316 27.52 14.31 -11.07
N MET A 317 28.47 13.42 -11.37
CA MET A 317 28.56 12.72 -12.65
C MET A 317 27.41 11.74 -12.86
N ILE A 318 26.76 11.78 -14.04
CA ILE A 318 25.80 10.77 -14.49
C ILE A 318 26.56 9.63 -15.17
N GLN A 319 26.29 8.38 -14.78
CA GLN A 319 26.98 7.19 -15.30
C GLN A 319 26.35 6.58 -16.56
N GLU A 320 25.06 6.84 -16.82
CA GLU A 320 24.34 6.31 -17.99
C GLU A 320 24.36 7.30 -19.15
N ASP A 321 24.57 6.80 -20.37
CA ASP A 321 24.54 7.65 -21.57
C ASP A 321 23.18 8.30 -21.82
N GLN A 322 23.23 9.56 -22.27
CA GLN A 322 22.08 10.40 -22.60
C GLN A 322 21.15 9.75 -23.65
N THR A 323 21.65 8.93 -24.56
CA THR A 323 20.83 8.19 -25.54
C THR A 323 20.06 7.05 -24.87
N SER A 324 20.69 6.32 -23.96
CA SER A 324 20.05 5.23 -23.21
C SER A 324 18.89 5.74 -22.35
N ILE A 325 19.09 6.86 -21.64
CA ILE A 325 18.02 7.48 -20.84
C ILE A 325 16.84 7.92 -21.74
N LYS A 326 17.11 8.51 -22.91
CA LYS A 326 16.07 8.90 -23.89
C LYS A 326 15.33 7.68 -24.49
N ASN A 327 16.03 6.59 -24.75
CA ASN A 327 15.45 5.34 -25.26
C ASN A 327 14.48 4.72 -24.23
N ARG A 328 14.90 4.63 -22.96
CA ARG A 328 14.02 4.19 -21.87
C ARG A 328 12.82 5.12 -21.69
N GLN A 329 13.04 6.43 -21.67
CA GLN A 329 11.97 7.44 -21.57
C GLN A 329 10.93 7.30 -22.70
N ARG A 330 11.36 7.01 -23.94
CA ARG A 330 10.46 6.74 -25.09
C ARG A 330 9.59 5.50 -24.85
N ILE A 331 10.19 4.39 -24.39
CA ILE A 331 9.47 3.14 -24.11
C ILE A 331 8.46 3.35 -22.95
N GLN A 332 8.90 3.97 -21.85
CA GLN A 332 8.04 4.28 -20.71
C GLN A 332 6.84 5.17 -21.11
N LYS A 333 7.06 6.19 -21.95
CA LYS A 333 5.99 7.06 -22.47
C LYS A 333 4.98 6.30 -23.33
N LEU A 334 5.40 5.26 -24.08
CA LEU A 334 4.47 4.40 -24.84
C LEU A 334 3.62 3.53 -23.91
N VAL A 335 4.21 2.90 -22.89
CA VAL A 335 3.46 2.09 -21.90
C VAL A 335 2.44 2.95 -21.14
N LEU A 336 2.85 4.10 -20.60
CA LEU A 336 1.97 4.99 -19.83
C LEU A 336 0.86 5.62 -20.69
N ALA A 337 1.09 5.81 -22.00
CA ALA A 337 0.06 6.23 -22.96
C ALA A 337 -0.90 5.10 -23.38
N GLY A 338 -0.72 3.86 -22.91
CA GLY A 338 -1.53 2.71 -23.30
C GLY A 338 -1.22 2.14 -24.69
N ARG A 339 -0.05 2.47 -25.26
CA ARG A 339 0.45 1.99 -26.56
C ARG A 339 1.47 0.88 -26.33
N VAL A 340 0.99 -0.22 -25.74
CA VAL A 340 1.86 -1.29 -25.22
C VAL A 340 2.43 -2.16 -26.34
N GLY A 341 1.72 -2.32 -27.47
CA GLY A 341 2.27 -2.97 -28.67
C GLY A 341 3.54 -2.26 -29.16
N GLU A 342 3.45 -0.95 -29.39
CA GLU A 342 4.61 -0.15 -29.80
C GLU A 342 5.72 -0.10 -28.73
N ALA A 343 5.38 -0.21 -27.44
CA ALA A 343 6.39 -0.32 -26.39
C ALA A 343 7.15 -1.65 -26.46
N ILE A 344 6.49 -2.75 -26.80
CA ILE A 344 7.11 -4.07 -27.03
C ILE A 344 8.03 -3.99 -28.26
N ASP A 345 7.53 -3.46 -29.38
CA ASP A 345 8.30 -3.34 -30.63
C ASP A 345 9.54 -2.45 -30.44
N ALA A 346 9.39 -1.28 -29.80
CA ALA A 346 10.50 -0.39 -29.46
C ALA A 346 11.49 -1.04 -28.49
N THR A 347 11.03 -1.88 -27.55
CA THR A 347 11.92 -2.65 -26.68
C THR A 347 12.73 -3.67 -27.48
N GLN A 348 12.10 -4.41 -28.41
CA GLN A 348 12.79 -5.42 -29.24
C GLN A 348 13.82 -4.78 -30.19
N GLN A 349 13.52 -3.60 -30.73
CA GLN A 349 14.43 -2.85 -31.61
C GLN A 349 15.63 -2.25 -30.86
N LEU A 350 15.41 -1.68 -29.67
CA LEU A 350 16.44 -0.97 -28.91
C LEU A 350 17.23 -1.87 -27.95
N TYR A 351 16.63 -2.98 -27.52
CA TYR A 351 17.22 -3.97 -26.60
C TYR A 351 16.94 -5.40 -27.09
N PRO A 352 17.60 -5.84 -28.19
CA PRO A 352 17.35 -7.15 -28.80
C PRO A 352 17.51 -8.32 -27.82
N GLY A 353 16.61 -9.30 -27.91
CA GLY A 353 16.60 -10.48 -27.05
C GLY A 353 16.12 -10.27 -25.60
N LEU A 354 15.97 -9.02 -25.11
CA LEU A 354 15.59 -8.75 -23.71
C LEU A 354 14.31 -9.48 -23.30
N LEU A 355 13.26 -9.37 -24.13
CA LEU A 355 11.95 -9.98 -23.86
C LEU A 355 11.93 -11.50 -24.09
N GLU A 356 12.86 -12.04 -24.89
CA GLU A 356 13.02 -13.48 -25.11
C GLU A 356 13.64 -14.17 -23.89
N HIS A 357 14.63 -13.51 -23.27
CA HIS A 357 15.23 -13.95 -22.00
C HIS A 357 14.32 -13.71 -20.79
N ASN A 358 13.29 -12.87 -20.92
CA ASN A 358 12.34 -12.52 -19.85
C ASN A 358 10.88 -12.88 -20.22
N PRO A 359 10.55 -14.17 -20.41
CA PRO A 359 9.24 -14.60 -20.89
C PRO A 359 8.08 -14.19 -19.96
N ASN A 360 8.32 -14.09 -18.64
CA ASN A 360 7.31 -13.61 -17.69
C ASN A 360 6.99 -12.11 -17.91
N LEU A 361 8.00 -11.27 -18.19
CA LEU A 361 7.79 -9.84 -18.48
C LEU A 361 7.07 -9.66 -19.82
N LEU A 362 7.47 -10.41 -20.86
CA LEU A 362 6.78 -10.43 -22.15
C LEU A 362 5.31 -10.83 -21.99
N PHE A 363 5.02 -11.83 -21.15
CA PHE A 363 3.66 -12.25 -20.85
C PHE A 363 2.87 -11.15 -20.12
N MET A 364 3.45 -10.51 -19.09
CA MET A 364 2.80 -9.38 -18.39
C MET A 364 2.53 -8.19 -19.33
N LEU A 365 3.46 -7.88 -20.24
CA LEU A 365 3.28 -6.85 -21.27
C LEU A 365 2.16 -7.20 -22.25
N LYS A 366 2.10 -8.45 -22.73
CA LYS A 366 1.02 -8.89 -23.64
C LYS A 366 -0.34 -8.96 -22.92
N CYS A 367 -0.40 -9.32 -21.64
CA CYS A 367 -1.61 -9.16 -20.82
C CYS A 367 -2.04 -7.69 -20.72
N ARG A 368 -1.11 -6.75 -20.48
CA ARG A 368 -1.45 -5.32 -20.47
C ARG A 368 -1.89 -4.83 -21.84
N GLN A 369 -1.23 -5.24 -22.93
CA GLN A 369 -1.62 -4.86 -24.29
C GLN A 369 -3.07 -5.28 -24.57
N PHE A 370 -3.47 -6.50 -24.21
CA PHE A 370 -4.87 -6.92 -24.34
C PHE A 370 -5.84 -5.99 -23.57
N VAL A 371 -5.52 -5.61 -22.33
CA VAL A 371 -6.35 -4.67 -21.55
C VAL A 371 -6.43 -3.28 -22.22
N GLU A 372 -5.35 -2.78 -22.80
CA GLU A 372 -5.37 -1.51 -23.56
C GLU A 372 -6.04 -1.64 -24.95
N MET A 373 -6.13 -2.85 -25.51
CA MET A 373 -6.96 -3.14 -26.70
C MET A 373 -8.45 -3.11 -26.33
N VAL A 374 -8.86 -3.72 -25.21
CA VAL A 374 -10.21 -3.58 -24.65
C VAL A 374 -10.58 -2.10 -24.47
N ASN A 375 -9.65 -1.32 -23.91
CA ASN A 375 -9.75 0.12 -23.64
C ASN A 375 -9.72 1.01 -24.91
N GLY A 376 -9.41 0.44 -26.09
CA GLY A 376 -9.29 1.18 -27.34
C GLY A 376 -8.04 2.07 -27.49
N THR A 377 -7.10 2.05 -26.55
CA THR A 377 -5.93 2.94 -26.56
C THR A 377 -4.71 2.37 -27.29
N ASP A 378 -4.59 1.04 -27.38
CA ASP A 378 -3.46 0.40 -28.06
C ASP A 378 -3.53 0.58 -29.59
N SER A 379 -2.37 0.65 -30.23
CA SER A 379 -2.26 0.94 -31.67
C SER A 379 -2.92 -0.12 -32.56
N GLU A 380 -2.89 -1.40 -32.15
CA GLU A 380 -3.51 -2.50 -32.91
C GLU A 380 -5.03 -2.36 -33.11
N VAL A 381 -5.72 -1.67 -32.18
CA VAL A 381 -7.17 -1.39 -32.29
C VAL A 381 -7.45 0.03 -32.77
N ARG A 382 -6.63 1.00 -32.35
CA ARG A 382 -6.84 2.42 -32.63
C ARG A 382 -6.79 2.76 -34.13
N CYS A 383 -5.99 2.06 -34.92
CA CYS A 383 -5.91 2.26 -36.37
C CYS A 383 -7.26 2.08 -37.10
N PHE A 384 -8.14 1.20 -36.59
CA PHE A 384 -9.47 0.98 -37.18
C PHE A 384 -10.47 2.10 -36.87
N SER A 385 -10.23 2.90 -35.82
CA SER A 385 -11.15 3.95 -35.36
C SER A 385 -11.16 5.20 -36.24
N VAL A 386 -10.23 5.32 -37.21
CA VAL A 386 -10.05 6.52 -38.05
C VAL A 386 -10.83 6.46 -39.37
N HIS A 387 -11.23 5.27 -39.83
CA HIS A 387 -11.88 5.08 -41.13
C HIS A 387 -13.36 4.69 -41.01
N SER A 388 -14.24 5.70 -40.91
CA SER A 388 -15.68 5.52 -41.11
C SER A 388 -16.03 5.70 -42.61
N PRO A 389 -16.54 4.68 -43.31
CA PRO A 389 -16.74 4.73 -44.76
C PRO A 389 -18.03 5.49 -45.12
N LYS A 390 -17.92 6.79 -45.41
CA LYS A 390 -19.01 7.55 -46.06
C LYS A 390 -18.93 7.42 -47.58
N SER A 391 -19.92 6.72 -48.15
CA SER A 391 -20.33 6.73 -49.56
C SER A 391 -19.21 6.63 -50.63
N GLN A 392 -18.98 5.42 -51.13
CA GLN A 392 -18.38 5.20 -52.45
C GLN A 392 -19.45 4.70 -53.42
N ASP A 393 -19.56 5.37 -54.56
CA ASP A 393 -20.50 5.03 -55.64
C ASP A 393 -19.75 5.12 -56.98
N SER A 394 -19.88 4.09 -57.83
CA SER A 394 -19.81 4.15 -59.32
C SER A 394 -18.58 4.82 -60.01
N TYR A 395 -17.86 4.26 -61.01
CA TYR A 395 -17.75 2.97 -61.73
C TYR A 395 -16.34 3.00 -62.42
N PRO A 396 -15.74 1.87 -62.90
CA PRO A 396 -14.39 1.87 -63.50
C PRO A 396 -14.39 1.99 -65.04
N GLY A 397 -13.39 2.69 -65.61
CA GLY A 397 -13.18 2.82 -67.06
C GLY A 397 -11.75 3.24 -67.44
N SER A 398 -11.23 2.67 -68.52
CA SER A 398 -9.84 2.76 -69.03
C SER A 398 -9.72 3.68 -70.27
N PRO A 399 -8.54 3.89 -70.90
CA PRO A 399 -7.21 4.23 -70.37
C PRO A 399 -6.52 5.43 -71.12
N ASN A 400 -5.36 5.87 -70.63
CA ASN A 400 -4.30 6.64 -71.34
C ASN A 400 -4.63 7.98 -72.05
N LEU A 401 -3.85 9.03 -71.73
CA LEU A 401 -3.01 9.80 -72.69
C LEU A 401 -2.26 10.96 -72.00
N SER A 402 -0.99 11.17 -72.35
CA SER A 402 -0.20 12.39 -72.04
C SER A 402 -0.24 13.34 -73.25
N PRO A 403 -0.01 14.66 -73.09
CA PRO A 403 1.38 15.15 -73.25
C PRO A 403 1.79 16.48 -72.54
N ARG A 404 3.11 16.58 -72.27
CA ARG A 404 4.02 17.77 -72.33
C ARG A 404 3.57 19.19 -71.91
N HIS A 405 4.39 19.86 -71.08
CA HIS A 405 5.31 20.99 -71.41
C HIS A 405 5.70 21.77 -70.12
N GLY A 406 6.92 22.26 -69.87
CA GLY A 406 8.23 21.94 -70.48
C GLY A 406 9.37 22.96 -70.17
N ALA A 407 10.62 22.46 -70.05
CA ALA A 407 11.92 23.19 -70.11
C ALA A 407 12.28 24.13 -68.91
N THR A 408 13.54 24.53 -68.63
CA THR A 408 14.85 24.41 -69.35
C THR A 408 16.07 24.15 -68.41
N ASN A 409 17.03 23.31 -68.85
CA ASN A 409 18.52 23.40 -68.77
C ASN A 409 19.27 23.66 -67.43
N ALA A 410 20.54 23.31 -67.19
CA ALA A 410 21.57 22.33 -67.66
C ALA A 410 22.81 22.51 -66.72
N HIS A 411 23.94 21.78 -66.66
CA HIS A 411 24.66 20.71 -67.40
C HIS A 411 25.12 19.62 -66.38
N VAL A 412 25.50 18.35 -66.65
CA VAL A 412 26.28 17.60 -67.67
C VAL A 412 27.79 17.44 -67.36
N HIS A 413 28.16 16.28 -66.78
CA HIS A 413 29.26 15.31 -67.09
C HIS A 413 29.38 14.33 -65.89
N ASN A 414 29.28 12.99 -65.96
CA ASN A 414 29.96 11.94 -66.76
C ASN A 414 31.47 11.87 -66.42
N THR A 415 32.12 10.76 -66.03
CA THR A 415 31.85 9.29 -66.02
C THR A 415 32.09 8.70 -64.59
N GLY A 416 31.89 7.44 -64.21
CA GLY A 416 31.63 6.17 -64.92
C GLY A 416 32.86 5.23 -64.88
N ASN A 417 32.87 4.21 -64.00
CA ASN A 417 33.64 2.96 -64.16
C ASN A 417 33.18 1.85 -63.17
N THR A 418 33.59 0.60 -63.42
CA THR A 418 33.33 -0.60 -62.60
C THR A 418 34.51 -0.93 -61.67
N ASP A 419 34.30 -1.80 -60.66
CA ASP A 419 34.91 -3.14 -60.60
C ASP A 419 34.49 -3.93 -59.33
N THR A 420 34.85 -5.21 -59.27
CA THR A 420 34.29 -6.21 -58.33
C THR A 420 35.35 -6.93 -57.48
N LEU A 421 34.93 -7.40 -56.30
CA LEU A 421 35.61 -8.41 -55.43
C LEU A 421 36.96 -7.97 -54.84
N HIS A 422 37.20 -8.16 -53.54
CA HIS A 422 37.48 -9.49 -53.01
C HIS A 422 37.23 -9.63 -51.50
N THR A 423 36.78 -10.81 -51.09
CA THR A 423 36.83 -11.28 -49.70
C THR A 423 38.25 -11.69 -49.31
N ASN A 424 38.59 -11.55 -48.03
CA ASN A 424 39.59 -12.39 -47.38
C ASN A 424 39.18 -12.68 -45.93
N ILE A 425 39.41 -13.92 -45.52
CA ILE A 425 39.11 -14.45 -44.18
C ILE A 425 40.41 -14.49 -43.39
N PHE A 426 40.38 -14.18 -42.09
CA PHE A 426 41.37 -14.64 -41.14
C PHE A 426 40.69 -15.18 -39.89
N GLU A 427 41.23 -16.28 -39.37
CA GLU A 427 40.67 -17.08 -38.28
C GLU A 427 41.78 -17.35 -37.24
N TYR A 428 41.39 -17.82 -36.05
CA TYR A 428 42.24 -18.12 -34.88
C TYR A 428 42.80 -16.88 -34.13
N ALA A 429 43.03 -16.93 -32.82
CA ALA A 429 42.98 -18.06 -31.89
C ALA A 429 42.25 -17.73 -30.57
N MET A 430 41.61 -18.74 -29.97
CA MET A 430 41.17 -18.72 -28.57
C MET A 430 42.36 -18.90 -27.62
N HIS A 431 42.44 -18.10 -26.56
CA HIS A 431 43.31 -18.36 -25.41
C HIS A 431 42.54 -18.26 -24.09
N ALA A 432 42.39 -19.40 -23.41
CA ALA A 432 41.79 -19.47 -22.09
C ALA A 432 42.87 -19.32 -20.99
N SER A 433 42.51 -18.66 -19.88
CA SER A 433 43.29 -18.67 -18.64
C SER A 433 42.35 -18.83 -17.44
N LYS A 434 42.81 -19.52 -16.38
CA LYS A 434 41.97 -19.92 -15.24
C LYS A 434 42.22 -19.07 -14.00
N ALA A 435 41.11 -18.52 -13.49
CA ALA A 435 40.74 -18.33 -12.08
C ALA A 435 41.83 -18.11 -11.01
N LYS A 436 41.64 -17.05 -10.21
CA LYS A 436 41.92 -17.06 -8.76
C LYS A 436 40.75 -16.45 -7.99
N HIS A 437 40.16 -17.22 -7.07
CA HIS A 437 39.23 -16.68 -6.07
C HIS A 437 40.00 -15.99 -4.95
N ILE A 438 39.46 -14.88 -4.45
CA ILE A 438 39.76 -14.39 -3.10
C ILE A 438 38.41 -14.18 -2.40
N LYS A 439 38.18 -14.94 -1.31
CA LYS A 439 37.15 -14.60 -0.32
C LYS A 439 37.77 -13.65 0.69
N LEU A 440 37.03 -12.63 1.10
CA LEU A 440 37.35 -11.87 2.30
C LEU A 440 36.14 -11.87 3.23
N ASN A 441 36.20 -12.70 4.28
CA ASN A 441 35.35 -12.52 5.45
C ASN A 441 35.99 -11.43 6.31
N LEU A 442 35.20 -10.53 6.89
CA LEU A 442 35.67 -9.67 7.99
C LEU A 442 34.78 -9.87 9.21
N PHE A 443 35.39 -10.28 10.32
CA PHE A 443 34.75 -10.29 11.63
C PHE A 443 34.69 -8.85 12.16
N THR A 444 33.54 -8.41 12.64
CA THR A 444 33.40 -7.20 13.46
C THR A 444 33.43 -7.57 14.93
N ASN A 445 34.35 -6.97 15.70
CA ASN A 445 34.34 -7.06 17.15
C ASN A 445 35.19 -5.95 17.80
N VAL A 446 34.97 -5.70 19.09
CA VAL A 446 35.86 -4.98 20.03
C VAL A 446 35.90 -3.43 19.98
N VAL A 447 35.04 -2.85 20.84
CA VAL A 447 35.37 -1.85 21.90
C VAL A 447 35.46 -0.33 21.58
N TYR A 448 34.87 0.43 22.51
CA TYR A 448 34.98 1.89 22.70
C TYR A 448 36.34 2.30 23.29
N LEU A 449 36.86 3.47 22.90
CA LEU A 449 37.71 4.31 23.75
C LEU A 449 37.25 5.77 23.69
N HIS A 450 37.80 6.63 24.55
CA HIS A 450 37.20 7.92 24.93
C HIS A 450 38.20 9.10 24.82
N SER A 451 37.68 10.30 24.55
CA SER A 451 38.32 11.62 24.84
C SER A 451 39.53 12.04 23.96
N PRO A 452 39.98 13.32 23.99
CA PRO A 452 39.16 14.52 23.73
C PRO A 452 39.85 15.66 22.92
N GLU A 453 39.03 16.62 22.47
CA GLU A 453 39.26 18.10 22.46
C GLU A 453 40.30 18.86 21.58
N THR A 454 39.87 20.10 21.25
CA THR A 454 40.62 21.35 20.95
C THR A 454 41.33 21.60 19.59
N SER A 455 40.63 22.36 18.74
CA SER A 455 40.98 23.74 18.32
C SER A 455 42.39 24.09 17.83
N SER A 456 42.50 24.53 16.57
CA SER A 456 42.74 25.97 16.25
C SER A 456 42.52 26.28 14.76
N ALA A 457 42.24 27.54 14.44
CA ALA A 457 42.04 28.02 13.06
C ALA A 457 43.31 28.70 12.52
N VAL A 458 43.38 28.84 11.19
CA VAL A 458 44.33 29.75 10.51
C VAL A 458 43.63 30.44 9.35
N ASP A 459 43.90 31.73 9.20
CA ASP A 459 43.26 32.64 8.24
C ASP A 459 43.84 32.55 6.82
N CYS A 460 42.97 32.82 5.82
CA CYS A 460 43.13 33.73 4.66
C CYS A 460 44.47 33.77 3.85
N VAL A 461 44.55 34.04 2.54
CA VAL A 461 43.81 35.02 1.70
C VAL A 461 43.75 34.58 0.22
N PHE A 462 42.58 34.80 -0.37
CA PHE A 462 42.24 35.18 -1.77
C PHE A 462 43.36 35.37 -2.84
N TRP A 463 43.11 34.84 -4.06
CA TRP A 463 43.47 35.48 -5.34
C TRP A 463 42.41 35.16 -6.41
N CYS A 464 41.74 36.19 -6.94
CA CYS A 464 40.97 36.09 -8.19
C CYS A 464 41.86 36.39 -9.40
N VAL A 465 41.52 35.80 -10.55
CA VAL A 465 42.02 36.17 -11.87
C VAL A 465 40.85 36.08 -12.86
N ASP A 466 40.47 37.20 -13.46
CA ASP A 466 39.46 37.25 -14.52
C ASP A 466 40.01 36.67 -15.84
N SER A 467 39.12 36.15 -16.68
CA SER A 467 39.37 35.92 -18.11
C SER A 467 38.04 35.83 -18.85
N ASP A 468 37.63 36.95 -19.44
CA ASP A 468 36.49 36.99 -20.37
C ASP A 468 36.76 36.12 -21.60
N SER A 469 35.72 35.44 -22.07
CA SER A 469 35.66 34.84 -23.41
C SER A 469 34.20 34.63 -23.78
N GLU A 470 33.59 35.67 -24.37
CA GLU A 470 32.26 35.57 -24.98
C GLU A 470 32.29 34.58 -26.16
N MET A 471 31.28 33.72 -26.26
CA MET A 471 31.02 32.97 -27.48
C MET A 471 29.52 32.73 -27.62
N GLU A 472 28.89 33.46 -28.55
CA GLU A 472 27.47 33.30 -28.88
C GLU A 472 27.23 31.94 -29.54
N ILE A 473 26.18 31.23 -29.12
CA ILE A 473 25.65 30.04 -29.80
C ILE A 473 24.13 30.15 -29.85
N GLU A 474 23.55 29.87 -31.01
CA GLU A 474 22.14 30.10 -31.34
C GLU A 474 21.18 29.18 -30.55
N ALA A 475 20.07 29.74 -30.05
CA ALA A 475 19.17 29.08 -29.13
C ALA A 475 17.88 28.55 -29.79
N GLU A 476 17.92 27.33 -30.34
CA GLU A 476 16.68 26.63 -30.76
C GLU A 476 15.74 26.39 -29.56
N HIS A 477 14.53 26.94 -29.64
CA HIS A 477 13.54 26.89 -28.57
C HIS A 477 12.81 25.55 -28.49
N TYR A 478 13.20 24.69 -27.55
CA TYR A 478 12.39 23.53 -27.13
C TYR A 478 11.60 23.82 -25.85
N SER A 479 10.32 24.16 -26.03
CA SER A 479 9.38 24.43 -24.94
C SER A 479 9.01 23.15 -24.18
N ASN A 480 9.67 22.90 -23.03
CA ASN A 480 9.09 22.06 -21.99
C ASN A 480 7.86 22.78 -21.42
N GLY A 481 6.66 22.19 -21.61
CA GLY A 481 5.38 22.82 -21.30
C GLY A 481 5.09 23.00 -19.81
N VAL A 482 5.71 24.02 -19.20
CA VAL A 482 5.37 24.55 -17.88
C VAL A 482 5.25 26.07 -18.02
N THR A 483 4.03 26.59 -18.04
CA THR A 483 3.77 28.03 -17.94
C THR A 483 3.92 28.47 -16.49
N GLU A 484 4.76 29.47 -16.23
CA GLU A 484 4.91 30.01 -14.88
C GLU A 484 3.67 30.81 -14.44
N SER A 485 3.19 30.51 -13.23
CA SER A 485 2.42 31.45 -12.42
C SER A 485 2.63 31.13 -10.95
N SER A 486 3.51 31.89 -10.29
CA SER A 486 3.92 31.61 -8.92
C SER A 486 2.82 31.96 -7.90
N THR A 487 2.11 30.97 -7.37
CA THR A 487 1.68 30.98 -5.94
C THR A 487 1.25 29.59 -5.45
N ARG A 488 1.75 29.21 -4.26
CA ARG A 488 1.24 28.17 -3.35
C ARG A 488 0.96 26.79 -3.98
N ILE A 489 1.92 25.88 -3.82
CA ILE A 489 1.63 24.43 -3.89
C ILE A 489 0.79 24.06 -2.66
N MET A 490 -0.44 23.61 -2.88
CA MET A 490 -1.23 22.85 -1.91
C MET A 490 -1.67 21.56 -2.59
N ASN A 491 -1.32 20.42 -2.00
CA ASN A 491 -1.66 19.12 -2.57
C ASN A 491 -3.11 18.79 -2.19
N GLY A 492 -4.06 19.19 -3.04
CA GLY A 492 -5.49 19.17 -2.75
C GLY A 492 -6.30 18.44 -3.82
N THR A 493 -7.06 17.42 -3.40
CA THR A 493 -8.01 16.72 -4.26
C THR A 493 -9.17 17.65 -4.66
N TYR A 494 -9.32 17.94 -5.96
CA TYR A 494 -10.51 18.62 -6.48
C TYR A 494 -11.12 17.92 -7.68
N LYS A 495 -12.45 18.00 -7.74
CA LYS A 495 -13.29 17.34 -8.75
C LYS A 495 -13.21 18.11 -10.07
N HIS A 496 -13.24 17.37 -11.17
CA HIS A 496 -13.33 17.98 -12.50
C HIS A 496 -14.74 18.55 -12.71
N GLN A 497 -14.82 19.88 -12.75
CA GLN A 497 -15.93 20.61 -13.35
C GLN A 497 -15.35 21.46 -14.50
N GLU A 498 -16.18 21.81 -15.48
CA GLU A 498 -15.72 22.23 -16.80
C GLU A 498 -15.06 23.63 -16.82
N ILE A 499 -14.22 23.86 -17.83
CA ILE A 499 -14.47 24.88 -18.88
C ILE A 499 -13.47 24.63 -20.02
N LEU A 500 -14.00 24.28 -21.20
CA LEU A 500 -13.42 24.60 -22.50
C LEU A 500 -14.58 25.02 -23.41
N GLN A 501 -14.66 26.29 -23.74
CA GLN A 501 -15.60 26.81 -24.74
C GLN A 501 -14.95 26.78 -26.12
N ALA A 502 -15.52 26.02 -27.05
CA ALA A 502 -15.43 26.26 -28.47
C ALA A 502 -16.63 25.63 -29.20
N ASP A 503 -17.16 26.38 -30.17
CA ASP A 503 -18.07 26.00 -31.25
C ASP A 503 -19.39 25.26 -30.94
N ASP A 504 -20.47 26.04 -31.00
CA ASP A 504 -21.87 25.62 -30.97
C ASP A 504 -22.27 24.83 -32.22
N ASN A 505 -22.57 23.52 -32.05
CA ASN A 505 -23.37 22.71 -32.98
C ASN A 505 -24.12 21.65 -32.18
N SER A 506 -25.41 21.88 -31.93
CA SER A 506 -26.25 21.01 -31.10
C SER A 506 -26.50 19.61 -31.70
N VAL A 507 -25.98 18.57 -31.05
CA VAL A 507 -26.41 17.16 -31.21
C VAL A 507 -26.47 16.52 -29.81
N ASP A 508 -27.52 15.74 -29.53
CA ASP A 508 -27.83 15.15 -28.22
C ASP A 508 -26.63 14.47 -27.51
N ASP A 509 -26.36 14.86 -26.26
CA ASP A 509 -25.55 14.08 -25.33
C ASP A 509 -26.39 12.95 -24.70
N SER A 510 -26.62 11.90 -25.49
CA SER A 510 -27.15 10.64 -24.95
C SER A 510 -26.00 9.79 -24.42
N CYS A 511 -26.00 9.52 -23.12
CA CYS A 511 -24.99 8.74 -22.37
C CYS A 511 -24.42 7.56 -23.18
N SER A 512 -23.24 7.77 -23.77
CA SER A 512 -22.59 6.78 -24.63
C SER A 512 -21.91 5.69 -23.80
N SER A 513 -22.53 4.52 -23.74
CA SER A 513 -21.94 3.30 -23.14
C SER A 513 -20.53 3.06 -23.70
N ARG A 514 -19.55 2.82 -22.82
CA ARG A 514 -18.14 2.64 -23.18
C ARG A 514 -17.90 1.24 -23.76
N GLN A 515 -18.30 1.06 -25.01
CA GLN A 515 -18.24 -0.23 -25.72
C GLN A 515 -16.80 -0.72 -25.92
N LEU A 516 -16.64 -2.05 -25.91
CA LEU A 516 -15.41 -2.77 -26.27
C LEU A 516 -14.76 -2.18 -27.53
N CYS A 517 -13.45 -1.86 -27.48
CA CYS A 517 -12.69 -1.31 -28.60
C CYS A 517 -13.32 -0.06 -29.26
N GLY A 518 -14.12 0.74 -28.53
CA GLY A 518 -14.84 1.89 -29.08
C GLY A 518 -15.98 1.52 -30.04
N GLY A 519 -16.54 0.30 -29.94
CA GLY A 519 -17.63 -0.19 -30.78
C GLY A 519 -17.23 -0.63 -32.19
N ASN A 520 -15.93 -0.65 -32.51
CA ASN A 520 -15.44 -1.04 -33.84
C ASN A 520 -15.31 -2.57 -33.96
N GLN A 521 -16.06 -3.17 -34.90
CA GLN A 521 -16.07 -4.63 -35.10
C GLN A 521 -14.69 -5.19 -35.50
N ALA A 522 -13.97 -4.55 -36.43
CA ALA A 522 -12.66 -5.02 -36.88
C ALA A 522 -11.60 -4.95 -35.74
N ALA A 523 -11.68 -3.92 -34.89
CA ALA A 523 -10.88 -3.83 -33.68
C ALA A 523 -11.24 -4.94 -32.66
N THR A 524 -12.53 -5.24 -32.52
CA THR A 524 -13.03 -6.34 -31.65
C THR A 524 -12.54 -7.70 -32.15
N GLU A 525 -12.56 -7.94 -33.46
CA GLU A 525 -12.04 -9.16 -34.08
C GLU A 525 -10.51 -9.30 -33.88
N ARG A 526 -9.74 -8.21 -34.04
CA ARG A 526 -8.30 -8.18 -33.71
C ARG A 526 -8.03 -8.47 -32.23
N MET A 527 -8.79 -7.86 -31.31
CA MET A 527 -8.70 -8.12 -29.87
C MET A 527 -9.00 -9.59 -29.52
N ILE A 528 -10.06 -10.17 -30.10
CA ILE A 528 -10.39 -11.60 -29.90
C ILE A 528 -9.28 -12.51 -30.42
N GLN A 529 -8.72 -12.22 -31.59
CA GLN A 529 -7.59 -12.98 -32.15
C GLN A 529 -6.35 -12.89 -31.24
N PHE A 530 -5.99 -11.69 -30.79
CA PHE A 530 -4.90 -11.48 -29.84
C PHE A 530 -5.14 -12.24 -28.52
N GLY A 531 -6.38 -12.27 -28.02
CA GLY A 531 -6.74 -13.05 -26.83
C GLY A 531 -6.46 -14.56 -26.99
N ARG A 532 -6.67 -15.12 -28.19
CA ARG A 532 -6.33 -16.53 -28.51
C ARG A 532 -4.82 -16.75 -28.52
N GLU A 533 -4.05 -15.83 -29.09
CA GLU A 533 -2.58 -15.87 -29.11
C GLU A 533 -1.99 -15.77 -27.69
N LEU A 534 -2.54 -14.88 -26.85
CA LEU A 534 -2.16 -14.72 -25.46
C LEU A 534 -2.49 -15.96 -24.59
N GLN A 535 -3.64 -16.59 -24.82
CA GLN A 535 -3.98 -17.88 -24.19
C GLN A 535 -2.99 -18.99 -24.61
N ALA A 536 -2.64 -19.08 -25.90
CA ALA A 536 -1.66 -20.04 -26.38
C ALA A 536 -0.25 -19.82 -25.79
N LEU A 537 0.16 -18.55 -25.63
CA LEU A 537 1.41 -18.19 -24.95
C LEU A 537 1.42 -18.64 -23.48
N SER A 538 0.32 -18.44 -22.74
CA SER A 538 0.18 -18.95 -21.37
C SER A 538 0.29 -20.48 -21.29
N GLU A 539 -0.32 -21.20 -22.23
CA GLU A 539 -0.20 -22.66 -22.29
C GLU A 539 1.23 -23.11 -22.62
N GLN A 540 1.93 -22.44 -23.53
CA GLN A 540 3.33 -22.70 -23.81
C GLN A 540 4.21 -22.50 -22.57
N LEU A 541 4.05 -21.37 -21.87
CA LEU A 541 4.77 -21.09 -20.64
C LEU A 541 4.44 -22.11 -19.53
N CYS A 542 3.17 -22.53 -19.42
CA CYS A 542 2.76 -23.57 -18.48
C CYS A 542 3.35 -24.95 -18.79
N ARG A 543 3.62 -25.25 -20.07
CA ARG A 543 4.29 -26.50 -20.50
C ARG A 543 5.82 -26.44 -20.28
N GLN A 544 6.44 -25.26 -20.42
CA GLN A 544 7.89 -25.08 -20.29
C GLN A 544 8.35 -24.85 -18.84
N TYR A 545 7.62 -24.06 -18.05
CA TYR A 545 8.01 -23.60 -16.71
C TYR A 545 7.05 -24.05 -15.59
N GLY A 546 5.97 -24.76 -15.92
CA GLY A 546 4.98 -25.23 -14.97
C GLY A 546 3.87 -24.21 -14.64
N LYS A 547 2.98 -24.57 -13.72
CA LYS A 547 1.77 -23.79 -13.41
C LYS A 547 2.10 -22.51 -12.64
N ASN A 548 2.01 -21.35 -13.30
CA ASN A 548 2.11 -20.04 -12.68
C ASN A 548 0.71 -19.51 -12.31
N ALA A 549 0.44 -19.38 -11.00
CA ALA A 549 -0.85 -18.90 -10.49
C ALA A 549 -1.13 -17.42 -10.83
N THR A 550 -0.10 -16.58 -10.81
CA THR A 550 -0.18 -15.16 -11.17
C THR A 550 -0.55 -15.00 -12.64
N HIS A 551 0.07 -15.76 -13.56
CA HIS A 551 -0.28 -15.74 -14.98
C HIS A 551 -1.74 -16.14 -15.21
N LYS A 552 -2.22 -17.20 -14.53
CA LYS A 552 -3.62 -17.62 -14.60
C LYS A 552 -4.56 -16.51 -14.12
N LYS A 553 -4.25 -15.86 -12.98
CA LYS A 553 -5.07 -14.75 -12.47
C LYS A 553 -5.10 -13.58 -13.45
N MET A 554 -3.95 -13.15 -13.98
CA MET A 554 -3.88 -12.04 -14.94
C MET A 554 -4.74 -12.29 -16.19
N LEU A 555 -4.78 -13.51 -16.72
CA LEU A 555 -5.70 -13.86 -17.82
C LEU A 555 -7.16 -13.88 -17.39
N GLN A 556 -7.47 -14.43 -16.22
CA GLN A 556 -8.83 -14.47 -15.71
C GLN A 556 -9.39 -13.06 -15.50
N ASP A 557 -8.61 -12.16 -14.90
CA ASP A 557 -8.97 -10.77 -14.70
C ASP A 557 -9.10 -10.03 -16.05
N ALA A 558 -8.14 -10.19 -16.97
CA ALA A 558 -8.17 -9.53 -18.28
C ALA A 558 -9.32 -10.02 -19.18
N PHE A 559 -9.56 -11.33 -19.29
CA PHE A 559 -10.64 -11.87 -20.11
C PHE A 559 -12.03 -11.67 -19.49
N SER A 560 -12.13 -11.47 -18.17
CA SER A 560 -13.41 -11.10 -17.53
C SER A 560 -13.98 -9.76 -18.03
N LEU A 561 -13.12 -8.87 -18.56
CA LEU A 561 -13.56 -7.62 -19.21
C LEU A 561 -14.47 -7.87 -20.42
N LEU A 562 -14.35 -9.01 -21.11
CA LEU A 562 -15.17 -9.36 -22.29
C LEU A 562 -16.60 -9.80 -21.96
N ALA A 563 -16.86 -10.18 -20.70
CA ALA A 563 -18.17 -10.70 -20.29
C ALA A 563 -19.23 -9.60 -20.06
N TYR A 564 -18.86 -8.32 -20.25
CA TYR A 564 -19.68 -7.15 -19.98
C TYR A 564 -19.70 -6.23 -21.21
N SER A 565 -20.86 -5.64 -21.51
CA SER A 565 -21.04 -4.69 -22.61
C SER A 565 -20.35 -3.35 -22.38
N ASP A 566 -20.19 -2.97 -21.11
CA ASP A 566 -19.32 -1.88 -20.64
C ASP A 566 -18.25 -2.47 -19.70
N PRO A 567 -16.98 -2.57 -20.15
CA PRO A 567 -15.88 -3.10 -19.35
C PRO A 567 -15.58 -2.32 -18.06
N TRP A 568 -15.95 -1.03 -17.95
CA TRP A 568 -15.74 -0.24 -16.74
C TRP A 568 -16.69 -0.61 -15.60
N ASN A 569 -17.86 -1.14 -15.93
CA ASN A 569 -18.89 -1.55 -14.97
C ASN A 569 -18.73 -3.01 -14.48
N CYS A 570 -17.64 -3.70 -14.82
CA CYS A 570 -17.38 -5.06 -14.34
C CYS A 570 -16.59 -5.08 -13.01
N PRO A 571 -16.60 -6.21 -12.25
CA PRO A 571 -15.89 -6.32 -10.96
C PRO A 571 -14.38 -6.11 -11.01
N VAL A 572 -13.77 -6.14 -12.21
CA VAL A 572 -12.35 -5.91 -12.45
C VAL A 572 -12.10 -4.67 -13.33
N GLY A 573 -13.08 -3.77 -13.47
CA GLY A 573 -13.00 -2.57 -14.32
C GLY A 573 -11.82 -1.64 -13.97
N GLN A 574 -11.34 -1.68 -12.71
CA GLN A 574 -10.11 -1.00 -12.28
C GLN A 574 -8.86 -1.39 -13.10
N GLN A 575 -8.86 -2.56 -13.77
CA GLN A 575 -7.77 -2.93 -14.69
C GLN A 575 -7.60 -1.92 -15.84
N LEU A 576 -8.66 -1.22 -16.25
CA LEU A 576 -8.63 -0.21 -17.33
C LEU A 576 -8.06 1.14 -16.87
N ASP A 577 -7.89 1.35 -15.57
CA ASP A 577 -7.33 2.55 -14.98
C ASP A 577 -5.86 2.76 -15.45
N PRO A 578 -5.50 3.96 -15.97
CA PRO A 578 -4.13 4.29 -16.32
C PRO A 578 -3.08 4.05 -15.23
N MET A 579 -3.44 4.14 -13.93
CA MET A 579 -2.52 3.83 -12.82
C MET A 579 -1.96 2.40 -12.89
N GLN A 580 -2.73 1.44 -13.43
CA GLN A 580 -2.30 0.05 -13.58
C GLN A 580 -1.16 -0.12 -14.63
N ARG A 581 -0.85 0.94 -15.39
CA ARG A 581 0.30 0.97 -16.33
C ARG A 581 1.62 1.18 -15.60
N GLU A 582 1.62 1.80 -14.42
CA GLU A 582 2.85 2.18 -13.70
C GLU A 582 3.69 0.98 -13.28
N ALA A 583 3.05 -0.06 -12.71
CA ALA A 583 3.74 -1.27 -12.24
C ALA A 583 4.47 -2.01 -13.38
N ILE A 584 3.82 -2.16 -14.54
CA ILE A 584 4.42 -2.82 -15.71
C ILE A 584 5.44 -1.93 -16.43
N CYS A 585 5.22 -0.61 -16.45
CA CYS A 585 6.19 0.37 -16.92
C CYS A 585 7.49 0.35 -16.08
N SER A 586 7.36 0.28 -14.75
CA SER A 586 8.50 0.13 -13.84
C SER A 586 9.21 -1.21 -14.04
N ALA A 587 8.47 -2.32 -14.15
CA ALA A 587 9.06 -3.65 -14.35
C ALA A 587 9.86 -3.73 -15.67
N LEU A 588 9.35 -3.15 -16.75
CA LEU A 588 10.06 -3.06 -18.02
C LEU A 588 11.33 -2.19 -17.92
N ASN A 589 11.24 -1.01 -17.31
CA ASN A 589 12.42 -0.14 -17.11
C ASN A 589 13.49 -0.82 -16.24
N SER A 590 13.09 -1.51 -15.17
CA SER A 590 13.98 -2.32 -14.33
C SER A 590 14.69 -3.42 -15.11
N ALA A 591 14.00 -4.12 -16.01
CA ALA A 591 14.59 -5.18 -16.84
C ALA A 591 15.54 -4.64 -17.93
N ILE A 592 15.24 -3.46 -18.50
CA ILE A 592 16.16 -2.77 -19.42
C ILE A 592 17.46 -2.43 -18.69
N LEU A 593 17.37 -1.79 -17.53
CA LEU A 593 18.55 -1.46 -16.72
C LEU A 593 19.34 -2.72 -16.31
N GLU A 594 18.67 -3.78 -15.85
CA GLU A 594 19.32 -5.05 -15.49
C GLU A 594 20.03 -5.71 -16.69
N SER A 595 19.46 -5.63 -17.90
CA SER A 595 20.10 -6.10 -19.14
C SER A 595 21.38 -5.32 -19.52
N GLN A 596 21.49 -4.07 -19.07
CA GLN A 596 22.66 -3.21 -19.23
C GLN A 596 23.64 -3.30 -18.04
N ASN A 597 23.41 -4.19 -17.07
CA ASN A 597 24.12 -4.29 -15.79
C ASN A 597 23.98 -3.05 -14.87
N LEU A 598 22.93 -2.24 -15.07
CA LEU A 598 22.60 -1.09 -14.25
C LEU A 598 21.63 -1.45 -13.11
N PRO A 599 21.58 -0.68 -12.00
CA PRO A 599 20.72 -0.99 -10.86
C PRO A 599 19.22 -0.97 -11.24
N LYS A 600 18.55 -2.12 -11.09
CA LYS A 600 17.11 -2.26 -11.41
C LYS A 600 16.17 -1.37 -10.59
N GLN A 601 16.61 -0.88 -9.43
CA GLN A 601 15.90 0.05 -8.56
C GLN A 601 16.88 1.13 -8.05
N PRO A 602 16.44 2.39 -7.91
CA PRO A 602 17.31 3.45 -7.43
C PRO A 602 17.53 3.32 -5.90
N PRO A 603 18.72 3.66 -5.36
CA PRO A 603 19.02 3.54 -3.94
C PRO A 603 18.05 4.30 -3.01
N LEU A 604 17.44 5.39 -3.49
CA LEU A 604 16.43 6.15 -2.75
C LEU A 604 15.19 5.31 -2.40
N MET A 605 14.68 4.52 -3.34
CA MET A 605 13.53 3.63 -3.10
C MET A 605 13.91 2.46 -2.19
N LEU A 606 15.14 1.94 -2.31
CA LEU A 606 15.66 0.90 -1.41
C LEU A 606 15.79 1.40 0.03
N ALA A 607 16.32 2.61 0.23
CA ALA A 607 16.42 3.23 1.55
C ALA A 607 15.03 3.48 2.18
N LEU A 608 14.06 3.96 1.38
CA LEU A 608 12.69 4.19 1.84
C LEU A 608 11.98 2.88 2.24
N GLY A 609 12.13 1.83 1.43
CA GLY A 609 11.60 0.49 1.73
C GLY A 609 12.25 -0.13 2.98
N GLN A 610 13.57 0.01 3.12
CA GLN A 610 14.32 -0.45 4.30
C GLN A 610 13.91 0.30 5.57
N ALA A 611 13.71 1.62 5.51
CA ALA A 611 13.22 2.39 6.65
C ALA A 611 11.81 1.95 7.06
N THR A 612 10.92 1.72 6.08
CA THR A 612 9.54 1.27 6.31
C THR A 612 9.49 -0.13 6.94
N GLU A 613 10.24 -1.09 6.40
CA GLU A 613 10.35 -2.44 6.96
C GLU A 613 11.02 -2.42 8.34
N CYS A 614 12.02 -1.56 8.57
CA CYS A 614 12.66 -1.40 9.88
C CYS A 614 11.65 -0.98 10.96
N VAL A 615 10.75 -0.03 10.65
CA VAL A 615 9.67 0.39 11.58
C VAL A 615 8.68 -0.76 11.84
N GLN A 616 8.34 -1.57 10.83
CA GLN A 616 7.49 -2.77 11.02
C GLN A 616 8.20 -3.86 11.86
N LEU A 617 9.49 -4.10 11.63
CA LEU A 617 10.29 -5.02 12.43
C LEU A 617 10.43 -4.52 13.88
N MET A 618 10.59 -3.21 14.10
CA MET A 618 10.56 -2.61 15.44
C MET A 618 9.24 -2.90 16.17
N ALA A 619 8.09 -2.84 15.48
CA ALA A 619 6.80 -3.23 16.04
C ALA A 619 6.76 -4.72 16.43
N ARG A 620 7.24 -5.61 15.54
CA ARG A 620 7.29 -7.07 15.79
C ARG A 620 8.23 -7.45 16.94
N VAL A 621 9.36 -6.76 17.13
CA VAL A 621 10.23 -6.92 18.32
C VAL A 621 9.76 -6.12 19.54
N ARG A 622 8.54 -5.55 19.49
CA ARG A 622 7.85 -4.87 20.60
C ARG A 622 8.49 -3.56 21.09
N SER A 623 9.20 -2.85 20.21
CA SER A 623 9.70 -1.50 20.49
C SER A 623 8.57 -0.48 20.35
N GLY A 624 7.94 -0.09 21.46
CA GLY A 624 6.74 0.77 21.46
C GLY A 624 6.92 2.13 20.75
N SER A 625 8.16 2.62 20.62
CA SER A 625 8.49 3.85 19.88
C SER A 625 8.17 3.81 18.38
N CYS A 626 8.04 2.62 17.76
CA CYS A 626 7.69 2.50 16.33
C CYS A 626 6.34 3.14 15.97
N SER A 627 5.39 3.11 16.90
CA SER A 627 4.03 3.66 16.76
C SER A 627 4.01 5.16 16.40
N PHE A 628 5.02 5.90 16.86
CA PHE A 628 5.18 7.33 16.64
C PHE A 628 6.31 7.66 15.63
N ALA A 629 6.79 6.67 14.89
CA ALA A 629 7.92 6.78 13.95
C ALA A 629 7.55 6.32 12.53
N ARG A 630 6.37 6.73 12.03
CA ARG A 630 5.95 6.44 10.64
C ARG A 630 6.81 7.22 9.64
N VAL A 631 7.30 6.52 8.61
CA VAL A 631 8.10 7.13 7.52
C VAL A 631 7.30 8.19 6.77
N ASP A 632 6.01 7.95 6.54
CA ASP A 632 5.08 8.88 5.86
C ASP A 632 5.06 10.29 6.50
N ASN A 633 5.24 10.37 7.82
CA ASN A 633 5.26 11.64 8.57
C ASN A 633 6.47 12.53 8.23
N PHE A 634 7.44 12.02 7.45
CA PHE A 634 8.64 12.73 7.00
C PHE A 634 8.67 12.93 5.48
N LEU A 635 7.57 12.60 4.78
CA LEU A 635 7.39 12.78 3.32
C LEU A 635 6.39 13.92 2.99
N HIS A 636 5.94 14.66 4.00
CA HIS A 636 4.91 15.71 3.96
C HIS A 636 5.35 16.92 4.79
#